data_AF-A0A4Q2Z5Z5-F1
#
_entry.id   AF-A0A4Q2Z5Z5-F1
#
_cell.length_a   1.000
_cell.length_b   1.000
_cell.length_c   1.000
_cell.angle_alpha   90.00
_cell.angle_beta   90.00
_cell.angle_gamma   90.00
#
_symmetry.space_group_name_H-M   'P 1'
#
loop_
_entity.id
_entity.type
_entity.pdbx_description
1 polymer ?
#
loop_
_entity_poly.entity_id
_entity_poly.type
_entity_poly.pdbx_seq_one_letter_code
_entity_poly.pdbx_strand_id
1 'polypeptide(L)'
;MNSPLWSDGAEKMRWVAIPNNGSHDTATERVTYSDDGAWTFPVGTVLVKHFALPVDERNPSIVKPVETRFFVHGTDGVYYGITYRWNEAGTDAELLTTGASRDLTITAADGSTRTQRWDFPSRADCRTCHTAGADNVLGLRAHQMAGDMTYALTGRTSNQLETWNSLGIFGTSFGSRNPATVPAAVNPRDPHASLDNRVKSYITANCSHCHQPNGVAANFDASYPIPLSAQGIINGIINRPLNGDTDRVVKPDDLALSILHARVSVVGANQMPPLGKNVVDEKAVALIQDWIESMNDAEFANVTSNVAPVATNDSFTATNGVATLLDVLTNDTDANAPLGIHGVAVVTPPSNGTLSISGAQKRLIYTHNGSSSTTDSFTYTVTDPQGAKSNVATVNLTVPFDFAAWRASTPGAGTGVQSNGDGDLYPDLLEFALGGLPDSGASPISSAVSLVEVDGEVSLVVNRPTGISGLTYEVETSANLATWQTASAGTGSNPLVFRNLQNQAGISGDAGFARLRVRTSTESVVTLPFGWLATSFTAGSRTLGVPFRQPPVFSSSVVSSTSASLTVTGNPSLPVDFQGYAEVISGAHAGHRFEISGSSGNSLTLKSNGHTILPVPDLAGSSVSVSAHHTLGSIFAKEKFLGSTNPAEADQLQFYSNTGPGTGQFLLYYLLDARPGNATHQWRAFLPGGGDQSNKIIAPGEGVFVKRPANVSTARIVLTGQVRANAFVQPLQPGVNLAGSAFPL
;
A
#
# COMPACT_ATOMS: atom_id res chain seq x y z
N MET A 1 12.34 28.36 16.79
CA MET A 1 13.37 27.48 17.39
C MET A 1 13.22 27.52 18.89
N ASN A 2 13.09 26.36 19.52
CA ASN A 2 12.72 26.28 20.93
C ASN A 2 13.87 26.62 21.89
N SER A 3 15.10 26.17 21.60
CA SER A 3 16.30 26.47 22.40
C SER A 3 17.31 27.26 21.56
N PRO A 4 17.39 28.60 21.71
CA PRO A 4 18.32 29.40 20.95
C PRO A 4 19.76 29.18 21.43
N LEU A 5 20.69 29.03 20.47
CA LEU A 5 22.15 29.14 20.69
C LEU A 5 22.47 30.42 21.50
N TRP A 6 23.53 30.46 22.30
CA TRP A 6 24.02 31.68 22.94
C TRP A 6 24.83 32.54 21.95
N SER A 7 24.65 33.87 22.00
CA SER A 7 25.38 34.82 21.14
C SER A 7 25.51 36.17 21.83
N ASP A 8 26.20 36.17 22.97
CA ASP A 8 26.52 37.36 23.78
C ASP A 8 25.29 38.21 24.16
N GLY A 9 24.16 37.55 24.46
CA GLY A 9 22.92 38.21 24.86
C GLY A 9 22.07 38.76 23.70
N ALA A 10 22.48 38.59 22.44
CA ALA A 10 21.69 39.05 21.30
C ALA A 10 20.40 38.23 21.13
N GLU A 11 19.30 38.94 20.86
CA GLU A 11 18.08 38.35 20.36
C GLU A 11 18.27 37.87 18.92
N LYS A 12 17.61 36.76 18.58
CA LYS A 12 17.81 36.10 17.28
C LYS A 12 16.52 35.77 16.57
N MET A 13 16.36 36.41 15.43
CA MET A 13 15.30 36.10 14.47
C MET A 13 15.86 35.26 13.33
N ARG A 14 15.03 34.39 12.76
CA ARG A 14 15.44 33.47 11.71
C ARG A 14 14.39 33.36 10.63
N TRP A 15 14.86 33.25 9.40
CA TRP A 15 14.04 32.99 8.22
C TRP A 15 14.70 31.90 7.40
N VAL A 16 13.89 31.20 6.61
CA VAL A 16 14.36 30.22 5.65
C VAL A 16 13.63 30.48 4.35
N ALA A 17 14.38 30.62 3.26
CA ALA A 17 13.84 30.61 1.91
C ALA A 17 14.23 29.28 1.26
N ILE A 18 13.21 28.47 0.95
CA ILE A 18 13.38 27.22 0.22
C ILE A 18 13.00 27.50 -1.24
N PRO A 19 13.86 27.20 -2.22
CA PRO A 19 13.60 27.45 -3.64
C PRO A 19 12.38 26.65 -4.10
N ASN A 20 11.50 27.32 -4.85
CA ASN A 20 10.28 26.75 -5.39
C ASN A 20 9.76 27.60 -6.57
N ASN A 21 8.86 27.03 -7.36
CA ASN A 21 8.17 27.68 -8.48
C ASN A 21 6.77 28.25 -8.11
N GLY A 22 6.47 28.36 -6.81
CA GLY A 22 5.13 28.66 -6.27
C GLY A 22 4.57 27.54 -5.39
N SER A 23 5.08 26.31 -5.55
CA SER A 23 4.78 25.15 -4.70
C SER A 23 6.01 24.25 -4.51
N HIS A 24 6.03 23.44 -3.45
CA HIS A 24 7.05 22.41 -3.22
C HIS A 24 6.56 21.05 -3.73
N ASP A 25 6.44 20.89 -5.05
CA ASP A 25 5.84 19.70 -5.68
C ASP A 25 6.88 18.67 -6.18
N THR A 26 8.12 19.09 -6.41
CA THR A 26 9.22 18.21 -6.84
C THR A 26 10.17 17.82 -5.71
N ALA A 27 10.85 16.67 -5.85
CA ALA A 27 11.88 16.23 -4.89
C ALA A 27 13.05 17.23 -4.76
N THR A 28 13.35 17.97 -5.83
CA THR A 28 14.42 18.99 -5.86
C THR A 28 14.07 20.27 -5.12
N GLU A 29 12.79 20.50 -4.80
CA GLU A 29 12.30 21.69 -4.08
C GLU A 29 11.96 21.39 -2.62
N ARG A 30 12.20 20.15 -2.16
CA ARG A 30 11.81 19.66 -0.85
C ARG A 30 13.01 19.40 0.07
N VAL A 31 12.81 19.70 1.35
CA VAL A 31 13.73 19.35 2.43
C VAL A 31 13.56 17.86 2.76
N THR A 32 14.68 17.14 2.80
CA THR A 32 14.71 15.78 3.34
C THR A 32 14.65 15.87 4.86
N TYR A 33 13.53 15.41 5.42
CA TYR A 33 13.26 15.46 6.85
C TYR A 33 13.90 14.28 7.60
N SER A 34 14.29 14.54 8.86
CA SER A 34 14.69 13.53 9.84
C SER A 34 14.20 13.95 11.24
N ASP A 35 13.68 13.02 12.04
CA ASP A 35 13.14 13.26 13.39
C ASP A 35 14.24 13.64 14.41
N ASP A 36 15.48 13.29 14.10
CA ASP A 36 16.56 13.19 15.08
C ASP A 36 17.94 13.50 14.44
N GLY A 37 18.07 13.27 13.14
CA GLY A 37 19.29 13.50 12.38
C GLY A 37 19.25 14.81 11.59
N ALA A 38 20.19 14.92 10.66
CA ALA A 38 20.30 16.08 9.81
C ALA A 38 19.20 16.20 8.79
N TRP A 39 18.80 17.44 8.50
CA TRP A 39 17.99 17.73 7.33
C TRP A 39 18.88 18.11 6.16
N THR A 40 18.51 17.64 4.98
CA THR A 40 19.16 18.03 3.73
C THR A 40 18.28 19.05 3.02
N PHE A 41 18.87 20.15 2.61
CA PHE A 41 18.15 21.27 1.99
C PHE A 41 18.37 21.29 0.47
N PRO A 42 17.37 21.69 -0.33
CA PRO A 42 17.51 21.97 -1.75
C PRO A 42 18.64 22.95 -2.07
N VAL A 43 19.29 22.74 -3.21
CA VAL A 43 20.20 23.72 -3.82
C VAL A 43 19.44 25.02 -4.07
N GLY A 44 20.02 26.15 -3.63
CA GLY A 44 19.37 27.47 -3.65
C GLY A 44 18.71 27.87 -2.33
N THR A 45 18.69 26.99 -1.32
CA THR A 45 18.18 27.32 0.02
C THR A 45 18.98 28.45 0.66
N VAL A 46 18.29 29.42 1.27
CA VAL A 46 18.89 30.53 2.02
C VAL A 46 18.37 30.51 3.45
N LEU A 47 19.28 30.30 4.40
CA LEU A 47 18.98 30.41 5.83
C LEU A 47 19.46 31.77 6.34
N VAL A 48 18.60 32.51 7.03
CA VAL A 48 18.89 33.86 7.50
C VAL A 48 18.87 33.89 9.03
N LYS A 49 19.87 34.51 9.63
CA LYS A 49 19.94 34.81 11.07
C LYS A 49 20.14 36.31 11.25
N HIS A 50 19.26 36.97 11.97
CA HIS A 50 19.42 38.37 12.34
C HIS A 50 19.66 38.47 13.84
N PHE A 51 20.62 39.31 14.23
CA PHE A 51 21.04 39.55 15.60
C PHE A 51 20.75 41.00 15.98
N ALA A 52 19.93 41.16 17.01
CA ALA A 52 19.66 42.45 17.63
C ALA A 52 20.12 42.39 19.09
N LEU A 53 20.97 43.32 19.50
CA LEU A 53 21.58 43.31 20.83
C LEU A 53 20.83 44.27 21.75
N PRO A 54 20.36 43.84 22.92
CA PRO A 54 19.91 44.76 23.97
C PRO A 54 21.05 45.69 24.39
N VAL A 55 20.83 47.01 24.36
CA VAL A 55 21.85 48.02 24.68
C VAL A 55 21.64 48.72 26.02
N ASP A 56 20.52 48.44 26.71
CA ASP A 56 20.23 48.93 28.05
C ASP A 56 19.69 47.79 28.91
N GLU A 57 20.46 47.36 29.91
CA GLU A 57 20.09 46.26 30.81
C GLU A 57 18.90 46.62 31.71
N ARG A 58 18.62 47.91 31.92
CA ARG A 58 17.45 48.38 32.69
C ARG A 58 16.17 48.25 31.88
N ASN A 59 16.27 48.26 30.55
CA ASN A 59 15.17 47.98 29.64
C ASN A 59 15.62 47.14 28.44
N PRO A 60 15.69 45.80 28.60
CA PRO A 60 16.20 44.90 27.56
C PRO A 60 15.41 44.91 26.24
N SER A 61 14.20 45.48 26.22
CA SER A 61 13.43 45.65 24.97
C SER A 61 14.03 46.68 24.02
N ILE A 62 14.95 47.54 24.50
CA ILE A 62 15.69 48.47 23.67
C ILE A 62 16.85 47.70 23.02
N VAL A 63 16.59 47.23 21.80
CA VAL A 63 17.55 46.47 21.00
C VAL A 63 18.11 47.29 19.84
N LYS A 64 19.36 47.05 19.49
CA LYS A 64 20.02 47.60 18.29
C LYS A 64 20.33 46.48 17.30
N PRO A 65 19.92 46.59 16.02
CA PRO A 65 20.34 45.60 15.02
C PRO A 65 21.86 45.68 14.85
N VAL A 66 22.53 44.52 14.94
CA VAL A 66 23.99 44.44 14.89
C VAL A 66 24.43 43.74 13.62
N GLU A 67 23.78 42.63 13.29
CA GLU A 67 24.27 41.71 12.27
C GLU A 67 23.14 40.97 11.55
N THR A 68 23.31 40.69 10.27
CA THR A 68 22.49 39.71 9.54
C THR A 68 23.39 38.74 8.78
N ARG A 69 23.25 37.46 9.07
CA ARG A 69 23.98 36.38 8.41
C ARG A 69 23.06 35.62 7.47
N PHE A 70 23.59 35.31 6.30
CA PHE A 70 23.00 34.39 5.34
C PHE A 70 23.87 33.14 5.26
N PHE A 71 23.24 31.99 5.16
CA PHE A 71 23.90 30.72 4.89
C PHE A 71 23.20 30.10 3.68
N VAL A 72 23.93 30.04 2.57
CA VAL A 72 23.36 29.72 1.25
C VAL A 72 23.85 28.35 0.82
N HIS A 73 22.93 27.51 0.35
CA HIS A 73 23.26 26.28 -0.37
C HIS A 73 23.48 26.63 -1.84
N GLY A 74 24.74 26.74 -2.27
CA GLY A 74 25.11 27.18 -3.62
C GLY A 74 24.64 26.23 -4.71
N THR A 75 24.58 26.74 -5.94
CA THR A 75 24.23 25.96 -7.15
C THR A 75 25.24 24.86 -7.49
N ASP A 76 26.44 24.97 -6.95
CA ASP A 76 27.52 23.96 -6.99
C ASP A 76 27.39 22.89 -5.89
N GLY A 77 26.34 22.96 -5.05
CA GLY A 77 26.14 22.08 -3.90
C GLY A 77 26.96 22.45 -2.66
N VAL A 78 27.70 23.57 -2.70
CA VAL A 78 28.56 23.99 -1.59
C VAL A 78 27.84 25.05 -0.74
N TYR A 79 27.87 24.87 0.58
CA TYR A 79 27.33 25.87 1.49
C TYR A 79 28.32 27.01 1.76
N TYR A 80 27.85 28.25 1.77
CA TYR A 80 28.68 29.40 2.15
C TYR A 80 27.94 30.43 2.99
N GLY A 81 28.68 31.06 3.91
CA GLY A 81 28.18 32.12 4.79
C GLY A 81 28.42 33.52 4.23
N ILE A 82 27.53 34.44 4.54
CA ILE A 82 27.63 35.87 4.21
C ILE A 82 27.23 36.67 5.44
N THR A 83 28.02 37.69 5.79
CA THR A 83 27.79 38.53 6.97
C THR A 83 27.55 39.97 6.56
N TYR A 84 26.44 40.55 7.02
CA TYR A 84 26.13 41.97 6.91
C TYR A 84 26.23 42.65 8.27
N ARG A 85 26.94 43.78 8.32
CA ARG A 85 27.07 44.63 9.51
C ARG A 85 26.10 45.81 9.40
N TRP A 86 25.22 45.95 10.37
CA TRP A 86 24.31 47.10 10.45
C TRP A 86 25.07 48.37 10.83
N ASN A 87 24.71 49.49 10.20
CA ASN A 87 25.24 50.81 10.53
C ASN A 87 24.80 51.25 11.95
N GLU A 88 25.39 52.32 12.48
CA GLU A 88 25.07 52.75 13.84
C GLU A 88 23.62 53.22 14.04
N ALA A 89 23.00 53.76 12.99
CA ALA A 89 21.61 54.21 12.99
C ALA A 89 20.61 53.04 12.92
N GLY A 90 21.05 51.82 12.57
CA GLY A 90 20.20 50.66 12.37
C GLY A 90 19.29 50.75 11.13
N THR A 91 19.66 51.58 10.14
CA THR A 91 18.83 51.83 8.95
C THR A 91 19.27 51.06 7.71
N ASP A 92 20.52 50.63 7.66
CA ASP A 92 21.11 49.92 6.53
C ASP A 92 22.23 48.99 7.02
N ALA A 93 22.60 47.99 6.20
CA ALA A 93 23.65 47.03 6.51
C ALA A 93 24.59 46.82 5.34
N GLU A 94 25.90 46.83 5.61
CA GLU A 94 26.93 46.61 4.61
C GLU A 94 27.42 45.16 4.60
N LEU A 95 27.70 44.64 3.41
CA LEU A 95 28.30 43.33 3.23
C LEU A 95 29.78 43.35 3.66
N LEU A 96 30.15 42.45 4.57
CA LEU A 96 31.56 42.24 4.94
C LEU A 96 32.22 41.19 4.04
N THR A 97 33.44 41.49 3.57
CA THR A 97 34.29 40.56 2.79
C THR A 97 35.31 39.82 3.66
N THR A 98 35.72 40.42 4.78
CA THR A 98 36.60 39.84 5.80
C THR A 98 35.93 39.86 7.17
N GLY A 99 36.53 39.18 8.15
CA GLY A 99 36.11 39.27 9.54
C GLY A 99 36.32 40.70 10.05
N ALA A 100 35.48 41.11 10.99
CA ALA A 100 35.55 42.43 11.61
C ALA A 100 35.08 42.35 13.05
N SER A 101 35.28 43.41 13.82
CA SER A 101 34.73 43.52 15.17
C SER A 101 34.27 44.94 15.44
N ARG A 102 33.33 45.08 16.37
CA ARG A 102 32.82 46.36 16.83
C ARG A 102 32.59 46.33 18.33
N ASP A 103 33.03 47.40 18.98
CA ASP A 103 32.74 47.65 20.37
C ASP A 103 31.42 48.42 20.49
N LEU A 104 30.52 47.91 21.33
CA LEU A 104 29.19 48.45 21.58
C LEU A 104 29.11 48.94 23.02
N THR A 105 28.59 50.14 23.23
CA THR A 105 28.33 50.66 24.57
C THR A 105 27.01 50.08 25.08
N ILE A 106 27.07 49.39 26.22
CA ILE A 106 25.92 48.85 26.94
C ILE A 106 25.72 49.64 28.22
N THR A 107 24.49 50.09 28.47
CA THR A 107 24.12 50.66 29.77
C THR A 107 23.80 49.52 30.71
N ALA A 108 24.59 49.39 31.77
CA ALA A 108 24.43 48.35 32.77
C ALA A 108 23.22 48.63 33.68
N ALA A 109 22.78 47.61 34.42
CA ALA A 109 21.63 47.71 35.31
C ALA A 109 21.78 48.80 36.40
N ASP A 110 23.01 49.09 36.84
CA ASP A 110 23.33 50.13 37.82
C ASP A 110 23.41 51.55 37.22
N GLY A 111 23.22 51.68 35.90
CA GLY A 111 23.30 52.94 35.15
C GLY A 111 24.71 53.30 34.67
N SER A 112 25.74 52.50 35.00
CA SER A 112 27.08 52.65 34.41
C SER A 112 27.09 52.19 32.95
N THR A 113 28.15 52.52 32.21
CA THR A 113 28.34 52.03 30.83
C THR A 113 29.51 51.07 30.75
N ARG A 114 29.34 49.95 30.05
CA ARG A 114 30.40 49.00 29.73
C ARG A 114 30.53 48.82 28.23
N THR A 115 31.73 48.45 27.78
CA THR A 115 31.98 48.08 26.40
C THR A 115 31.77 46.58 26.21
N GLN A 116 31.01 46.20 25.19
CA GLN A 116 30.84 44.83 24.75
C GLN A 116 31.35 44.69 23.32
N ARG A 117 32.34 43.82 23.13
CA ARG A 117 32.85 43.47 21.82
C ARG A 117 31.88 42.54 21.10
N TRP A 118 31.65 42.81 19.81
CA TRP A 118 30.95 41.94 18.88
C TRP A 118 31.86 41.57 17.71
N ASP A 119 32.02 40.28 17.45
CA ASP A 119 32.81 39.77 16.35
C ASP A 119 31.93 39.32 15.18
N PHE A 120 32.23 39.84 13.99
CA PHE A 120 31.61 39.48 12.73
C PHE A 120 32.50 38.44 12.03
N PRO A 121 32.00 37.22 11.79
CA PRO A 121 32.77 36.18 11.12
C PRO A 121 32.96 36.52 9.64
N SER A 122 34.16 36.23 9.13
CA SER A 122 34.40 36.15 7.69
C SER A 122 33.67 34.95 7.06
N ARG A 123 33.68 34.89 5.72
CA ARG A 123 33.19 33.71 5.00
C ARG A 123 33.95 32.43 5.39
N ALA A 124 35.26 32.56 5.64
CA ALA A 124 36.10 31.43 6.05
C ALA A 124 35.78 30.99 7.50
N ASP A 125 35.58 31.94 8.41
CA ASP A 125 35.27 31.63 9.82
C ASP A 125 33.96 30.87 9.98
N CYS A 126 32.98 31.14 9.11
CA CYS A 126 31.73 30.38 9.08
C CYS A 126 31.97 28.88 8.88
N ARG A 127 32.98 28.50 8.06
CA ARG A 127 33.28 27.10 7.74
C ARG A 127 34.00 26.36 8.87
N THR A 128 34.47 27.06 9.91
CA THR A 128 35.00 26.42 11.13
C THR A 128 33.93 25.59 11.84
N CYS A 129 32.69 26.08 11.87
CA CYS A 129 31.57 25.38 12.52
C CYS A 129 30.64 24.72 11.51
N HIS A 130 30.46 25.32 10.33
CA HIS A 130 29.59 24.81 9.29
C HIS A 130 30.35 23.84 8.37
N THR A 131 30.73 22.69 8.95
CA THR A 131 31.47 21.61 8.27
C THR A 131 30.51 20.50 7.82
N ALA A 132 30.98 19.62 6.94
CA ALA A 132 30.24 18.42 6.57
C ALA A 132 30.01 17.47 7.76
N GLY A 133 30.98 17.38 8.69
CA GLY A 133 30.84 16.60 9.92
C GLY A 133 29.81 17.15 10.91
N ALA A 134 29.43 18.43 10.75
CA ALA A 134 28.30 19.06 11.44
C ALA A 134 27.07 19.26 10.54
N ASP A 135 27.01 18.51 9.44
CA ASP A 135 25.94 18.50 8.42
C ASP A 135 25.64 19.87 7.77
N ASN A 136 26.59 20.80 7.82
CA ASN A 136 26.52 22.17 7.31
C ASN A 136 25.47 23.08 7.97
N VAL A 137 24.21 22.66 8.17
CA VAL A 137 23.15 23.53 8.71
C VAL A 137 22.98 23.31 10.21
N LEU A 138 23.41 24.30 10.99
CA LEU A 138 23.41 24.22 12.45
C LEU A 138 22.09 24.66 13.06
N GLY A 139 21.53 23.81 13.92
CA GLY A 139 20.37 24.05 14.76
C GLY A 139 19.02 23.75 14.09
N LEU A 140 18.87 23.91 12.78
CA LEU A 140 17.57 23.66 12.12
C LEU A 140 17.34 22.16 12.00
N ARG A 141 16.61 21.62 12.97
CA ARG A 141 16.39 20.20 13.24
C ARG A 141 15.00 20.02 13.84
N ALA A 142 14.47 18.79 13.79
CA ALA A 142 13.13 18.48 14.26
C ALA A 142 12.87 18.88 15.71
N HIS A 143 13.73 18.51 16.66
CA HIS A 143 13.60 18.88 18.08
C HIS A 143 13.57 20.40 18.34
N GLN A 144 14.17 21.22 17.45
CA GLN A 144 14.14 22.69 17.56
C GLN A 144 12.87 23.31 16.98
N MET A 145 12.13 22.57 16.16
CA MET A 145 10.91 23.00 15.48
C MET A 145 9.65 22.26 15.97
N ALA A 146 9.80 21.22 16.80
CA ALA A 146 8.72 20.45 17.40
C ALA A 146 8.01 21.25 18.50
N GLY A 147 7.56 22.46 18.20
CA GLY A 147 6.85 23.33 19.12
C GLY A 147 5.97 24.31 18.37
N ASP A 148 4.96 24.81 19.07
CA ASP A 148 3.99 25.73 18.52
C ASP A 148 4.58 27.11 18.28
N MET A 149 4.18 27.71 17.16
CA MET A 149 4.52 29.07 16.79
C MET A 149 3.27 29.80 16.33
N THR A 150 3.11 31.05 16.75
CA THR A 150 2.09 31.95 16.23
C THR A 150 2.59 32.64 14.97
N TYR A 151 1.88 32.45 13.86
CA TYR A 151 2.19 33.06 12.57
C TYR A 151 1.49 34.41 12.43
N ALA A 152 2.26 35.50 12.57
CA ALA A 152 1.73 36.86 12.64
C ALA A 152 0.81 37.25 11.47
N LEU A 153 1.10 36.78 10.24
CA LEU A 153 0.30 37.10 9.05
C LEU A 153 -1.12 36.51 9.10
N THR A 154 -1.31 35.39 9.79
CA THR A 154 -2.59 34.67 9.84
C THR A 154 -3.23 34.65 11.23
N GLY A 155 -2.47 35.01 12.27
CA GLY A 155 -2.86 34.88 13.67
C GLY A 155 -2.98 33.43 14.16
N ARG A 156 -2.67 32.43 13.31
CA ARG A 156 -2.78 31.02 13.67
C ARG A 156 -1.59 30.58 14.51
N THR A 157 -1.85 29.76 15.53
CA THR A 157 -0.82 29.04 16.29
C THR A 157 -0.86 27.57 15.86
N SER A 158 0.28 27.02 15.48
CA SER A 158 0.41 25.61 15.07
C SER A 158 1.84 25.14 15.29
N ASN A 159 2.02 23.83 15.42
CA ASN A 159 3.34 23.21 15.43
C ASN A 159 4.11 23.54 14.14
N GLN A 160 5.38 23.95 14.26
CA GLN A 160 6.15 24.38 13.08
C GLN A 160 6.43 23.22 12.10
N LEU A 161 6.65 21.99 12.58
CA LEU A 161 6.86 20.82 11.72
C LEU A 161 5.61 20.47 10.92
N GLU A 162 4.45 20.49 11.58
CA GLU A 162 3.15 20.29 10.92
C GLU A 162 2.92 21.35 9.84
N THR A 163 3.23 22.61 10.16
CA THR A 163 3.08 23.72 9.21
C THR A 163 3.94 23.49 7.97
N TRP A 164 5.23 23.18 8.14
CA TRP A 164 6.14 22.91 7.01
C TRP A 164 5.70 21.72 6.17
N ASN A 165 5.20 20.66 6.81
CA ASN A 165 4.64 19.51 6.11
C ASN A 165 3.39 19.87 5.30
N SER A 166 2.47 20.64 5.89
CA SER A 166 1.23 21.06 5.21
C SER A 166 1.50 21.96 4.01
N LEU A 167 2.62 22.71 4.03
CA LEU A 167 3.09 23.52 2.92
C LEU A 167 3.85 22.72 1.85
N GLY A 168 3.99 21.40 2.03
CA GLY A 168 4.72 20.52 1.11
C GLY A 168 6.23 20.67 1.15
N ILE A 169 6.79 21.42 2.12
CA ILE A 169 8.23 21.70 2.20
C ILE A 169 9.03 20.41 2.43
N PHE A 170 8.46 19.42 3.12
CA PHE A 170 9.12 18.13 3.35
C PHE A 170 8.84 17.12 2.24
N GLY A 171 9.87 16.35 1.87
CA GLY A 171 9.82 15.25 0.90
C GLY A 171 8.81 14.15 1.23
N THR A 172 8.57 13.95 2.52
CA THR A 172 7.73 12.89 3.08
C THR A 172 6.51 13.51 3.76
N SER A 173 5.30 13.16 3.30
CA SER A 173 4.08 13.49 4.05
C SER A 173 4.10 12.74 5.38
N PHE A 174 3.92 13.47 6.48
CA PHE A 174 3.76 12.86 7.80
C PHE A 174 2.54 11.92 7.89
N GLY A 175 1.62 11.88 6.91
CA GLY A 175 0.49 10.95 6.93
C GLY A 175 -0.35 11.11 8.21
N SER A 176 -0.66 10.01 8.90
CA SER A 176 -1.33 10.01 10.21
C SER A 176 -0.41 10.30 11.41
N ARG A 177 0.88 10.58 11.17
CA ARG A 177 1.87 10.86 12.22
C ARG A 177 1.52 12.18 12.90
N ASN A 178 1.43 12.18 14.23
CA ASN A 178 1.24 13.39 15.02
C ASN A 178 2.62 14.05 15.29
N PRO A 179 2.94 15.23 14.70
CA PRO A 179 4.22 15.90 14.96
C PRO A 179 4.45 16.26 16.43
N ALA A 180 3.40 16.23 17.27
CA ALA A 180 3.51 16.38 18.72
C ALA A 180 4.24 15.21 19.42
N THR A 181 4.49 14.08 18.75
CA THR A 181 5.26 12.96 19.33
C THR A 181 6.77 13.11 19.15
N VAL A 182 7.24 14.11 18.40
CA VAL A 182 8.67 14.39 18.25
C VAL A 182 9.17 15.04 19.56
N PRO A 183 10.21 14.50 20.21
CA PRO A 183 10.80 15.13 21.39
C PRO A 183 11.24 16.57 21.12
N ALA A 184 10.65 17.51 21.85
CA ALA A 184 10.88 18.93 21.67
C ALA A 184 11.94 19.46 22.63
N ALA A 185 12.96 20.14 22.08
CA ALA A 185 13.79 21.00 22.92
C ALA A 185 12.92 22.08 23.56
N VAL A 186 13.33 22.51 24.74
CA VAL A 186 12.64 23.53 25.53
C VAL A 186 13.52 24.77 25.65
N ASN A 187 12.92 25.91 25.92
CA ASN A 187 13.69 27.10 26.25
C ASN A 187 14.46 26.84 27.56
N PRO A 188 15.80 26.96 27.61
CA PRO A 188 16.57 26.76 28.84
C PRO A 188 16.18 27.67 30.00
N ARG A 189 15.45 28.76 29.72
CA ARG A 189 14.96 29.75 30.69
C ARG A 189 13.50 29.54 31.10
N ASP A 190 12.81 28.54 30.54
CA ASP A 190 11.44 28.20 30.96
C ASP A 190 11.47 27.50 32.32
N PRO A 191 10.93 28.12 33.40
CA PRO A 191 10.94 27.52 34.73
C PRO A 191 9.99 26.32 34.86
N HIS A 192 9.08 26.11 33.91
CA HIS A 192 8.11 25.02 33.95
C HIS A 192 8.62 23.72 33.32
N ALA A 193 9.70 23.79 32.53
CA ALA A 193 10.35 22.61 31.98
C ALA A 193 11.28 21.95 33.00
N SER A 194 11.44 20.63 32.92
CA SER A 194 12.36 19.90 33.81
C SER A 194 13.80 20.37 33.65
N LEU A 195 14.56 20.30 34.74
CA LEU A 195 15.96 20.73 34.78
C LEU A 195 16.80 20.00 33.73
N ASP A 196 16.67 18.68 33.64
CA ASP A 196 17.31 17.84 32.61
C ASP A 196 17.00 18.30 31.19
N ASN A 197 15.72 18.55 30.87
CA ASN A 197 15.35 18.96 29.51
C ASN A 197 15.88 20.35 29.18
N ARG A 198 15.90 21.28 30.15
CA ARG A 198 16.47 22.63 29.97
C ARG A 198 17.97 22.57 29.72
N VAL A 199 18.69 21.78 30.50
CA VAL A 199 20.14 21.59 30.36
C VAL A 199 20.48 20.89 29.05
N LYS A 200 19.81 19.78 28.75
CA LYS A 200 19.97 19.05 27.48
C LYS A 200 19.71 19.96 26.29
N SER A 201 18.65 20.76 26.34
CA SER A 201 18.31 21.73 25.27
C SER A 201 19.38 22.81 25.11
N TYR A 202 19.99 23.28 26.21
CA TYR A 202 21.11 24.23 26.17
C TYR A 202 22.38 23.59 25.60
N ILE A 203 22.77 22.41 26.11
CA ILE A 203 23.95 21.66 25.67
C ILE A 203 23.83 21.32 24.18
N THR A 204 22.69 20.82 23.72
CA THR A 204 22.52 20.56 22.28
C THR A 204 22.66 21.84 21.48
N ALA A 205 21.98 22.93 21.85
CA ALA A 205 22.00 24.17 21.08
C ALA A 205 23.41 24.79 20.99
N ASN A 206 24.25 24.61 22.01
CA ASN A 206 25.55 25.26 22.14
C ASN A 206 26.78 24.36 21.93
N CYS A 207 26.62 23.04 21.97
CA CYS A 207 27.75 22.09 21.97
C CYS A 207 27.67 21.06 20.85
N SER A 208 26.46 20.58 20.47
CA SER A 208 26.29 19.41 19.57
C SER A 208 26.94 19.55 18.21
N HIS A 209 27.02 20.78 17.68
CA HIS A 209 27.64 21.03 16.38
C HIS A 209 29.14 20.66 16.36
N CYS A 210 29.82 20.73 17.50
CA CYS A 210 31.20 20.27 17.65
C CYS A 210 31.30 18.92 18.36
N HIS A 211 30.46 18.66 19.37
CA HIS A 211 30.52 17.46 20.19
C HIS A 211 29.50 16.43 19.72
N GLN A 212 29.83 15.75 18.63
CA GLN A 212 29.08 14.67 17.99
C GLN A 212 30.08 13.73 17.27
N PRO A 213 29.69 12.52 16.81
CA PRO A 213 30.64 11.50 16.36
C PRO A 213 31.56 11.95 15.22
N ASN A 214 31.07 12.83 14.34
CA ASN A 214 31.81 13.37 13.19
C ASN A 214 32.36 14.80 13.43
N GLY A 215 32.30 15.27 14.69
CA GLY A 215 32.72 16.61 15.08
C GLY A 215 34.18 16.68 15.54
N VAL A 216 34.44 17.46 16.59
CA VAL A 216 35.76 17.52 17.24
C VAL A 216 35.91 16.38 18.25
N ALA A 217 37.15 15.92 18.43
CA ALA A 217 37.44 14.81 19.34
C ALA A 217 37.06 15.15 20.81
N ALA A 218 35.96 14.57 21.27
CA ALA A 218 35.49 14.58 22.64
C ALA A 218 34.93 13.19 22.99
N ASN A 219 34.94 12.83 24.26
CA ASN A 219 34.46 11.51 24.71
C ASN A 219 32.97 11.53 25.08
N PHE A 220 32.22 12.45 24.48
CA PHE A 220 30.79 12.62 24.72
C PHE A 220 30.09 13.13 23.45
N ASP A 221 28.80 12.85 23.35
CA ASP A 221 27.93 13.24 22.24
C ASP A 221 26.77 14.10 22.75
N ALA A 222 26.76 15.38 22.37
CA ALA A 222 25.77 16.36 22.79
C ALA A 222 24.50 16.38 21.91
N SER A 223 24.35 15.41 21.00
CA SER A 223 23.19 15.30 20.10
C SER A 223 21.90 15.10 20.89
N TYR A 224 20.87 15.88 20.54
CA TYR A 224 19.57 15.88 21.24
C TYR A 224 18.85 14.53 21.30
N PRO A 225 18.91 13.66 20.28
CA PRO A 225 18.21 12.37 20.34
C PRO A 225 18.74 11.46 21.44
N ILE A 226 20.00 11.63 21.85
CA ILE A 226 20.66 10.77 22.84
C ILE A 226 20.20 11.20 24.24
N PRO A 227 19.77 10.28 25.11
CA PRO A 227 19.37 10.61 26.48
C PRO A 227 20.61 11.02 27.29
N LEU A 228 20.47 11.92 28.27
CA LEU A 228 21.60 12.45 29.05
C LEU A 228 22.49 11.34 29.63
N SER A 229 21.89 10.23 30.08
CA SER A 229 22.58 9.05 30.60
C SER A 229 23.50 8.35 29.60
N ALA A 230 23.25 8.48 28.29
CA ALA A 230 24.05 7.87 27.23
C ALA A 230 24.91 8.88 26.44
N GLN A 231 24.83 10.17 26.76
CA GLN A 231 25.63 11.20 26.08
C GLN A 231 27.11 11.15 26.47
N GLY A 232 27.49 10.41 27.53
CA GLY A 232 28.86 10.41 28.05
C GLY A 232 29.25 11.73 28.72
N ILE A 233 28.27 12.58 29.08
CA ILE A 233 28.48 13.86 29.75
C ILE A 233 28.63 13.65 31.26
N ILE A 234 27.74 12.85 31.85
CA ILE A 234 27.76 12.54 33.29
C ILE A 234 28.84 11.49 33.55
N ASN A 235 29.76 11.77 34.47
CA ASN A 235 30.94 10.95 34.76
C ASN A 235 31.84 10.66 33.55
N GLY A 236 31.68 11.41 32.45
CA GLY A 236 32.47 11.27 31.24
C GLY A 236 33.94 11.64 31.41
N ILE A 237 34.83 10.86 30.80
CA ILE A 237 36.27 11.15 30.80
C ILE A 237 36.53 12.37 29.91
N ILE A 238 37.29 13.34 30.41
CA ILE A 238 37.66 14.53 29.65
C ILE A 238 39.01 14.37 28.94
N ASN A 239 39.09 14.79 27.67
CA ASN A 239 40.33 14.74 26.89
C ASN A 239 41.39 15.76 27.33
N ARG A 240 40.98 16.84 28.00
CA ARG A 240 41.82 17.96 28.42
C ARG A 240 41.39 18.44 29.82
N PRO A 241 41.77 17.72 30.89
CA PRO A 241 41.48 18.13 32.26
C PRO A 241 42.12 19.50 32.57
N LEU A 242 41.53 20.24 33.53
CA LEU A 242 42.08 21.49 34.05
C LEU A 242 42.80 21.29 35.38
N ASN A 243 42.32 20.38 36.22
CA ASN A 243 42.82 20.15 37.58
C ASN A 243 43.44 18.76 37.79
N GLY A 244 43.28 17.83 36.84
CA GLY A 244 43.91 16.50 36.85
C GLY A 244 42.97 15.38 36.41
N ASP A 245 43.41 14.13 36.56
CA ASP A 245 42.71 12.94 36.03
C ASP A 245 41.37 12.62 36.73
N THR A 246 41.08 13.29 37.84
CA THR A 246 39.79 13.20 38.56
C THR A 246 38.69 14.03 37.91
N ASP A 247 39.06 14.99 37.04
CA ASP A 247 38.10 15.80 36.31
C ASP A 247 37.16 14.94 35.46
N ARG A 248 35.90 15.34 35.39
CA ARG A 248 34.90 14.77 34.49
C ARG A 248 34.32 15.87 33.62
N VAL A 249 33.67 15.47 32.52
CA VAL A 249 32.86 16.41 31.74
C VAL A 249 31.85 17.05 32.69
N VAL A 250 31.08 16.23 33.40
CA VAL A 250 30.31 16.59 34.60
C VAL A 250 30.50 15.52 35.66
N LYS A 251 30.76 15.94 36.90
CA LYS A 251 30.80 15.10 38.09
C LYS A 251 29.55 15.43 38.94
N PRO A 252 28.65 14.47 39.20
CA PRO A 252 27.48 14.70 40.06
C PRO A 252 27.86 15.31 41.40
N ASP A 253 27.10 16.33 41.85
CA ASP A 253 27.27 17.05 43.12
C ASP A 253 28.68 17.64 43.37
N ASP A 254 29.50 17.79 42.33
CA ASP A 254 30.85 18.35 42.45
C ASP A 254 31.16 19.32 41.30
N LEU A 255 30.97 20.61 41.57
CA LEU A 255 31.29 21.68 40.62
C LEU A 255 32.79 21.80 40.34
N ALA A 256 33.65 21.48 41.32
CA ALA A 256 35.10 21.66 41.18
C ALA A 256 35.70 20.66 40.19
N LEU A 257 35.13 19.45 40.13
CA LEU A 257 35.52 18.40 39.18
C LEU A 257 34.71 18.42 37.86
N SER A 258 33.72 19.31 37.75
CA SER A 258 32.85 19.44 36.57
C SER A 258 33.37 20.46 35.55
N ILE A 259 34.14 19.99 34.57
CA ILE A 259 34.83 20.87 33.62
C ILE A 259 33.89 21.55 32.63
N LEU A 260 32.73 20.96 32.32
CA LEU A 260 31.71 21.64 31.52
C LEU A 260 31.33 22.98 32.17
N HIS A 261 31.02 22.98 33.47
CA HIS A 261 30.71 24.19 34.24
C HIS A 261 31.88 25.18 34.20
N ALA A 262 33.09 24.75 34.56
CA ALA A 262 34.28 25.62 34.58
C ALA A 262 34.53 26.33 33.24
N ARG A 263 34.33 25.65 32.10
CA ARG A 263 34.58 26.20 30.77
C ARG A 263 33.48 27.13 30.26
N VAL A 264 32.22 26.89 30.64
CA VAL A 264 31.11 27.80 30.25
C VAL A 264 31.08 29.08 31.08
N SER A 265 31.68 29.08 32.27
CA SER A 265 31.70 30.23 33.19
C SER A 265 32.80 31.26 32.91
N VAL A 266 33.61 31.09 31.86
CA VAL A 266 34.71 32.00 31.54
C VAL A 266 34.63 32.52 30.09
N VAL A 267 35.31 33.65 29.86
CA VAL A 267 35.66 34.18 28.53
C VAL A 267 37.18 34.27 28.45
N GLY A 268 37.76 33.86 27.31
CA GLY A 268 39.21 33.82 27.11
C GLY A 268 39.79 32.41 27.21
N ALA A 269 40.86 32.22 27.97
CA ALA A 269 41.55 30.93 28.06
C ALA A 269 40.59 29.83 28.56
N ASN A 270 40.57 28.68 27.87
CA ASN A 270 39.73 27.51 28.17
C ASN A 270 38.20 27.70 28.02
N GLN A 271 37.74 28.83 27.48
CA GLN A 271 36.30 29.06 27.29
C GLN A 271 35.61 28.03 26.40
N MET A 272 34.34 27.78 26.68
CA MET A 272 33.41 27.08 25.78
C MET A 272 32.13 27.92 25.56
N PRO A 273 31.61 27.96 24.32
CA PRO A 273 32.28 27.55 23.08
C PRO A 273 33.58 28.36 22.82
N PRO A 274 34.56 27.81 22.06
CA PRO A 274 35.89 28.43 21.92
C PRO A 274 35.89 29.68 21.02
N LEU A 275 34.79 29.95 20.32
CA LEU A 275 34.63 31.03 19.35
C LEU A 275 33.20 31.58 19.43
N GLY A 276 33.02 32.85 19.04
CA GLY A 276 31.70 33.49 18.96
C GLY A 276 31.05 33.79 20.32
N LYS A 277 31.87 33.86 21.38
CA LYS A 277 31.47 34.23 22.74
C LYS A 277 32.46 35.25 23.30
N ASN A 278 31.96 36.41 23.69
CA ASN A 278 32.68 37.47 24.39
C ASN A 278 32.06 37.78 25.76
N VAL A 279 30.89 37.22 26.07
CA VAL A 279 30.19 37.40 27.36
C VAL A 279 29.76 36.04 27.92
N VAL A 280 29.93 35.88 29.24
CA VAL A 280 29.44 34.70 29.97
C VAL A 280 27.92 34.70 29.98
N ASP A 281 27.31 33.54 29.70
CA ASP A 281 25.88 33.34 29.87
C ASP A 281 25.60 32.96 31.32
N GLU A 282 25.58 33.94 32.23
CA GLU A 282 25.43 33.74 33.68
C GLU A 282 24.21 32.88 34.03
N LYS A 283 23.12 33.03 33.27
CA LYS A 283 21.90 32.25 33.49
C LYS A 283 22.04 30.79 33.06
N ALA A 284 22.85 30.49 32.04
CA ALA A 284 23.15 29.12 31.68
C ALA A 284 24.17 28.47 32.63
N VAL A 285 25.13 29.25 33.11
CA VAL A 285 26.08 28.83 34.15
C VAL A 285 25.31 28.39 35.39
N ALA A 286 24.41 29.24 35.90
CA ALA A 286 23.55 28.90 37.03
C ALA A 286 22.68 27.66 36.76
N LEU A 287 22.07 27.56 35.58
CA LEU A 287 21.28 26.38 35.19
C LEU A 287 22.10 25.08 35.23
N ILE A 288 23.33 25.11 34.74
CA ILE A 288 24.23 23.95 34.73
C ILE A 288 24.70 23.64 36.15
N GLN A 289 24.97 24.65 36.96
CA GLN A 289 25.30 24.48 38.37
C GLN A 289 24.16 23.81 39.13
N ASP A 290 22.94 24.34 39.05
CA ASP A 290 21.75 23.77 39.69
C ASP A 290 21.54 22.31 39.29
N TRP A 291 21.80 21.99 38.02
CA TRP A 291 21.73 20.61 37.54
C TRP A 291 22.79 19.71 38.14
N ILE A 292 24.04 20.16 38.20
CA ILE A 292 25.15 19.41 38.79
C ILE A 292 24.88 19.10 40.26
N GLU A 293 24.47 20.12 41.03
CA GLU A 293 24.14 20.01 42.46
C GLU A 293 22.87 19.18 42.72
N SER A 294 21.98 19.03 41.72
CA SER A 294 20.78 18.20 41.84
C SER A 294 21.03 16.69 41.66
N MET A 295 22.16 16.30 41.07
CA MET A 295 22.45 14.90 40.76
C MET A 295 23.09 14.18 41.95
N ASN A 296 22.78 12.90 42.15
CA ASN A 296 23.56 12.06 43.05
C ASN A 296 24.44 11.04 42.30
N ASP A 297 25.60 10.73 42.86
CA ASP A 297 26.59 9.84 42.24
C ASP A 297 26.06 8.39 42.07
N ALA A 298 25.08 7.97 42.88
CA ALA A 298 24.52 6.62 42.87
C ALA A 298 23.53 6.39 41.71
N GLU A 299 22.73 7.40 41.35
CA GLU A 299 21.79 7.39 40.23
C GLU A 299 22.48 7.22 38.87
N PHE A 300 23.76 7.59 38.80
CA PHE A 300 24.54 7.61 37.57
C PHE A 300 25.86 6.81 37.68
N ALA A 301 25.94 5.88 38.63
CA ALA A 301 27.04 4.94 38.72
C ALA A 301 27.02 4.00 37.50
N ASN A 302 28.18 3.74 36.88
CA ASN A 302 28.30 2.78 35.78
C ASN A 302 27.70 1.42 36.21
N VAL A 303 26.63 1.00 35.55
CA VAL A 303 26.00 -0.32 35.75
C VAL A 303 27.03 -1.40 35.39
N THR A 304 27.55 -2.12 36.39
CA THR A 304 28.61 -3.13 36.21
C THR A 304 28.11 -4.48 35.67
N SER A 305 26.79 -4.64 35.47
CA SER A 305 26.18 -5.83 34.87
C SER A 305 25.06 -5.41 33.92
N ASN A 306 25.36 -5.31 32.63
CA ASN A 306 24.37 -5.06 31.59
C ASN A 306 23.55 -6.34 31.31
N VAL A 307 22.22 -6.23 31.24
CA VAL A 307 21.32 -7.33 30.87
C VAL A 307 20.76 -7.02 29.49
N ALA A 308 20.90 -7.97 28.56
CA ALA A 308 20.39 -7.78 27.21
C ALA A 308 18.86 -7.55 27.19
N PRO A 309 18.37 -6.72 26.27
CA PRO A 309 16.95 -6.45 26.14
C PRO A 309 16.16 -7.68 25.70
N VAL A 310 14.86 -7.67 26.01
CA VAL A 310 13.91 -8.70 25.58
C VAL A 310 12.99 -8.11 24.52
N ALA A 311 13.09 -8.64 23.30
CA ALA A 311 12.24 -8.24 22.18
C ALA A 311 11.02 -9.16 22.07
N THR A 312 9.83 -8.59 21.91
CA THR A 312 8.55 -9.28 21.81
C THR A 312 8.03 -9.23 20.37
N ASN A 313 7.30 -10.26 19.93
CA ASN A 313 6.74 -10.25 18.58
C ASN A 313 5.66 -9.18 18.40
N ASP A 314 5.61 -8.60 17.20
CA ASP A 314 4.65 -7.57 16.84
C ASP A 314 3.65 -8.00 15.78
N SER A 315 2.57 -7.24 15.68
CA SER A 315 1.64 -7.32 14.56
C SER A 315 1.16 -5.93 14.17
N PHE A 316 1.25 -5.61 12.87
CA PHE A 316 0.78 -4.34 12.32
C PHE A 316 -0.10 -4.58 11.08
N THR A 317 -0.95 -3.59 10.79
CA THR A 317 -1.66 -3.50 9.51
C THR A 317 -1.01 -2.40 8.68
N ALA A 318 -0.61 -2.71 7.45
CA ALA A 318 -0.07 -1.77 6.50
C ALA A 318 -1.04 -1.60 5.32
N THR A 319 -0.94 -0.46 4.64
CA THR A 319 -1.71 -0.20 3.41
C THR A 319 -0.83 -0.47 2.20
N ASN A 320 -1.39 -1.12 1.17
CA ASN A 320 -0.62 -1.48 -0.02
C ASN A 320 -0.04 -0.23 -0.70
N GLY A 321 1.27 -0.25 -0.99
CA GLY A 321 1.99 0.87 -1.62
C GLY A 321 2.22 2.10 -0.74
N VAL A 322 1.77 2.09 0.52
CA VAL A 322 1.89 3.24 1.44
C VAL A 322 2.92 2.94 2.54
N ALA A 323 3.84 3.87 2.74
CA ALA A 323 4.82 3.81 3.82
C ALA A 323 4.11 3.81 5.19
N THR A 324 4.32 2.75 5.96
CA THR A 324 3.72 2.50 7.28
C THR A 324 4.83 2.49 8.33
N LEU A 325 4.73 3.35 9.34
CA LEU A 325 5.65 3.35 10.48
C LEU A 325 5.29 2.21 11.45
N LEU A 326 6.28 1.42 11.83
CA LEU A 326 6.17 0.28 12.73
C LEU A 326 6.96 0.59 14.01
N ASP A 327 6.24 0.74 15.12
CA ASP A 327 6.83 1.04 16.43
C ASP A 327 7.03 -0.25 17.24
N VAL A 328 8.03 -1.02 16.80
CA VAL A 328 8.36 -2.36 17.32
C VAL A 328 8.89 -2.35 18.76
N LEU A 329 9.29 -1.19 19.29
CA LEU A 329 9.86 -1.11 20.65
C LEU A 329 8.79 -0.96 21.74
N THR A 330 7.52 -0.79 21.37
CA THR A 330 6.44 -0.46 22.33
C THR A 330 6.15 -1.56 23.34
N ASN A 331 6.41 -2.81 22.99
CA ASN A 331 6.22 -4.01 23.82
C ASN A 331 7.56 -4.67 24.22
N ASP A 332 8.69 -4.04 23.90
CA ASP A 332 10.02 -4.51 24.24
C ASP A 332 10.44 -3.98 25.62
N THR A 333 11.28 -4.72 26.33
CA THR A 333 11.71 -4.35 27.69
C THR A 333 13.21 -4.55 27.92
N ASP A 334 13.77 -3.75 28.82
CA ASP A 334 15.15 -3.87 29.27
C ASP A 334 15.18 -3.55 30.78
N ALA A 335 15.95 -4.35 31.52
CA ALA A 335 15.97 -4.32 32.98
C ALA A 335 16.83 -3.17 33.54
N ASN A 336 17.71 -2.58 32.73
CA ASN A 336 18.75 -1.65 33.14
C ASN A 336 18.70 -0.31 32.39
N ALA A 337 17.91 -0.19 31.31
CA ALA A 337 17.72 1.05 30.57
C ALA A 337 16.36 1.13 29.84
N PRO A 338 15.82 2.34 29.56
CA PRO A 338 14.74 2.49 28.59
C PRO A 338 15.23 2.18 27.16
N LEU A 339 14.50 1.33 26.42
CA LEU A 339 14.91 0.85 25.10
C LEU A 339 14.82 1.85 23.93
N GLY A 340 14.18 3.00 24.14
CA GLY A 340 13.63 3.83 23.07
C GLY A 340 14.61 4.41 22.03
N ILE A 341 15.92 4.13 22.10
CA ILE A 341 16.94 4.88 21.35
C ILE A 341 18.17 4.03 20.92
N HIS A 342 18.22 2.72 21.19
CA HIS A 342 19.49 1.97 21.14
C HIS A 342 19.67 0.98 19.97
N GLY A 343 18.67 0.92 19.09
CA GLY A 343 18.84 0.53 17.70
C GLY A 343 18.21 -0.81 17.34
N VAL A 344 17.22 -0.73 16.46
CA VAL A 344 16.61 -1.88 15.78
C VAL A 344 17.50 -2.30 14.60
N ALA A 345 17.78 -3.59 14.49
CA ALA A 345 18.45 -4.19 13.35
C ALA A 345 17.55 -5.27 12.73
N VAL A 346 17.22 -5.10 11.45
CA VAL A 346 16.48 -6.11 10.67
C VAL A 346 17.38 -7.32 10.44
N VAL A 347 16.91 -8.50 10.82
CA VAL A 347 17.63 -9.77 10.67
C VAL A 347 17.23 -10.46 9.36
N THR A 348 15.94 -10.57 9.10
CA THR A 348 15.39 -11.08 7.83
C THR A 348 14.43 -10.05 7.27
N PRO A 349 14.64 -9.55 6.03
CA PRO A 349 13.76 -8.56 5.43
C PRO A 349 12.41 -9.15 4.99
N PRO A 350 11.40 -8.31 4.76
CA PRO A 350 10.14 -8.73 4.15
C PRO A 350 10.30 -9.27 2.73
N SER A 351 9.35 -10.11 2.30
CA SER A 351 9.33 -10.70 0.95
C SER A 351 8.47 -9.89 -0.03
N ASN A 352 7.45 -9.17 0.46
CA ASN A 352 6.49 -8.44 -0.35
C ASN A 352 6.54 -6.92 -0.13
N GLY A 353 7.64 -6.41 0.42
CA GLY A 353 7.82 -4.99 0.68
C GLY A 353 9.26 -4.62 0.95
N THR A 354 9.47 -3.36 1.30
CA THR A 354 10.78 -2.81 1.66
C THR A 354 10.73 -2.22 3.05
N LEU A 355 11.81 -2.40 3.82
CA LEU A 355 12.01 -1.70 5.09
C LEU A 355 13.05 -0.60 4.92
N SER A 356 12.77 0.54 5.54
CA SER A 356 13.77 1.57 5.80
C SER A 356 13.78 1.91 7.28
N ILE A 357 14.95 2.26 7.80
CA ILE A 357 15.12 2.69 9.18
C ILE A 357 15.06 4.22 9.20
N SER A 358 14.16 4.79 10.00
CA SER A 358 14.06 6.23 10.20
C SER A 358 14.68 6.60 11.55
N GLY A 359 15.71 7.45 11.47
CA GLY A 359 16.31 8.11 12.62
C GLY A 359 17.16 7.25 13.57
N ALA A 360 17.69 7.90 14.60
CA ALA A 360 18.50 7.41 15.71
C ALA A 360 17.70 6.53 16.66
N GLN A 361 16.38 6.75 16.73
CA GLN A 361 15.44 5.83 17.38
C GLN A 361 15.18 4.56 16.54
N LYS A 362 15.81 4.45 15.35
CA LYS A 362 15.73 3.35 14.38
C LYS A 362 14.32 2.75 14.22
N ARG A 363 13.30 3.60 14.08
CA ARG A 363 11.93 3.12 13.83
C ARG A 363 11.83 2.56 12.42
N LEU A 364 11.09 1.47 12.25
CA LEU A 364 10.99 0.79 10.97
C LEU A 364 9.86 1.38 10.13
N ILE A 365 10.14 1.71 8.88
CA ILE A 365 9.14 2.11 7.89
C ILE A 365 9.02 0.99 6.87
N TYR A 366 7.85 0.39 6.79
CA TYR A 366 7.50 -0.65 5.84
C TYR A 366 6.69 -0.09 4.68
N THR A 367 7.04 -0.46 3.44
CA THR A 367 6.23 -0.15 2.24
C THR A 367 6.00 -1.44 1.46
N HIS A 368 4.74 -1.85 1.31
CA HIS A 368 4.38 -3.02 0.50
C HIS A 368 4.62 -2.74 -0.99
N ASN A 369 5.00 -3.75 -1.76
CA ASN A 369 5.48 -3.62 -3.14
C ASN A 369 4.38 -3.47 -4.21
N GLY A 370 3.12 -3.30 -3.83
CA GLY A 370 1.99 -3.23 -4.78
C GLY A 370 1.39 -4.58 -5.19
N SER A 371 1.99 -5.71 -4.78
CA SER A 371 1.47 -7.04 -5.12
C SER A 371 0.14 -7.35 -4.45
N SER A 372 -0.51 -8.45 -4.82
CA SER A 372 -1.74 -8.95 -4.19
C SER A 372 -1.51 -9.72 -2.89
N SER A 373 -0.25 -9.81 -2.42
CA SER A 373 0.08 -10.45 -1.14
C SER A 373 -0.56 -9.68 0.00
N THR A 374 -1.29 -10.38 0.87
CA THR A 374 -2.00 -9.74 1.98
C THR A 374 -1.33 -9.92 3.33
N THR A 375 -0.18 -10.56 3.31
CA THR A 375 0.66 -10.78 4.47
C THR A 375 2.11 -10.61 4.09
N ASP A 376 2.89 -10.10 5.03
CA ASP A 376 4.34 -10.07 4.95
C ASP A 376 4.90 -10.27 6.35
N SER A 377 6.19 -10.58 6.46
CA SER A 377 6.83 -10.68 7.75
C SER A 377 8.31 -10.40 7.67
N PHE A 378 8.86 -9.93 8.77
CA PHE A 378 10.29 -9.72 8.91
C PHE A 378 10.70 -9.97 10.36
N THR A 379 11.99 -10.11 10.61
CA THR A 379 12.52 -10.30 11.95
C THR A 379 13.49 -9.20 12.33
N TYR A 380 13.54 -8.86 13.61
CA TYR A 380 14.42 -7.81 14.13
C TYR A 380 15.06 -8.18 15.46
N THR A 381 16.05 -7.40 15.85
CA THR A 381 16.73 -7.42 17.15
C THR A 381 16.93 -5.98 17.63
N VAL A 382 16.98 -5.80 18.95
CA VAL A 382 17.24 -4.52 19.61
C VAL A 382 18.62 -4.57 20.25
N THR A 383 19.37 -3.49 20.19
CA THR A 383 20.60 -3.30 20.96
C THR A 383 20.34 -2.26 22.05
N ASP A 384 20.87 -2.46 23.25
CA ASP A 384 20.77 -1.53 24.38
C ASP A 384 21.92 -0.48 24.37
N PRO A 385 21.90 0.57 25.22
CA PRO A 385 22.94 1.60 25.23
C PRO A 385 24.34 1.07 25.52
N GLN A 386 24.44 -0.06 26.20
CA GLN A 386 25.68 -0.71 26.60
C GLN A 386 26.15 -1.76 25.57
N GLY A 387 25.43 -1.90 24.46
CA GLY A 387 25.78 -2.71 23.31
C GLY A 387 25.32 -4.18 23.36
N ALA A 388 24.55 -4.61 24.37
CA ALA A 388 24.02 -5.97 24.36
C ALA A 388 22.77 -6.08 23.47
N LYS A 389 22.61 -7.26 22.86
CA LYS A 389 21.65 -7.53 21.80
C LYS A 389 20.56 -8.48 22.28
N SER A 390 19.30 -8.16 21.96
CA SER A 390 18.14 -8.98 22.31
C SER A 390 18.09 -10.33 21.60
N ASN A 391 17.11 -11.15 22.00
CA ASN A 391 16.57 -12.22 21.16
C ASN A 391 16.00 -11.67 19.84
N VAL A 392 15.80 -12.55 18.86
CA VAL A 392 15.11 -12.23 17.61
C VAL A 392 13.60 -12.20 17.87
N ALA A 393 12.94 -11.14 17.42
CA ALA A 393 11.48 -11.00 17.40
C ALA A 393 10.96 -10.96 15.96
N THR A 394 9.73 -11.41 15.76
CA THR A 394 9.03 -11.44 14.47
C THR A 394 7.95 -10.37 14.42
N VAL A 395 7.92 -9.61 13.33
CA VAL A 395 6.83 -8.71 13.00
C VAL A 395 5.97 -9.38 11.93
N ASN A 396 4.67 -9.54 12.22
CA ASN A 396 3.68 -10.00 11.26
C ASN A 396 2.92 -8.80 10.69
N LEU A 397 2.88 -8.68 9.37
CA LEU A 397 2.20 -7.60 8.66
C LEU A 397 0.95 -8.14 7.96
N THR A 398 -0.19 -7.50 8.18
CA THR A 398 -1.40 -7.70 7.39
C THR A 398 -1.55 -6.54 6.42
N VAL A 399 -1.78 -6.82 5.13
CA VAL A 399 -1.89 -5.82 4.06
C VAL A 399 -3.18 -6.04 3.29
N PRO A 400 -4.31 -5.45 3.73
CA PRO A 400 -5.56 -5.56 2.98
C PRO A 400 -5.37 -5.02 1.56
N PHE A 401 -5.86 -5.76 0.57
CA PHE A 401 -5.82 -5.34 -0.83
C PHE A 401 -7.25 -5.02 -1.29
N ASP A 402 -7.47 -3.78 -1.71
CA ASP A 402 -8.78 -3.30 -2.17
C ASP A 402 -8.76 -2.95 -3.67
N PHE A 403 -9.93 -2.61 -4.21
CA PHE A 403 -10.08 -2.29 -5.63
C PHE A 403 -9.31 -1.04 -6.05
N ALA A 404 -9.16 -0.05 -5.16
CA ALA A 404 -8.45 1.17 -5.48
C ALA A 404 -6.95 0.90 -5.64
N ALA A 405 -6.37 0.12 -4.72
CA ALA A 405 -4.98 -0.32 -4.78
C ALA A 405 -4.72 -1.19 -6.02
N TRP A 406 -5.62 -2.14 -6.32
CA TRP A 406 -5.49 -2.98 -7.51
C TRP A 406 -5.50 -2.18 -8.81
N ARG A 407 -6.42 -1.23 -8.98
CA ARG A 407 -6.44 -0.37 -10.17
C ARG A 407 -5.17 0.45 -10.31
N ALA A 408 -4.68 1.03 -9.21
CA ALA A 408 -3.48 1.85 -9.23
C ALA A 408 -2.22 1.05 -9.63
N SER A 409 -2.19 -0.25 -9.32
CA SER A 409 -1.05 -1.12 -9.62
C SER A 409 -1.19 -1.94 -10.91
N THR A 410 -2.35 -1.91 -11.58
CA THR A 410 -2.63 -2.76 -12.75
C THR A 410 -2.65 -1.93 -14.04
N PRO A 411 -1.61 -2.05 -14.90
CA PRO A 411 -1.62 -1.42 -16.21
C PRO A 411 -2.82 -1.87 -17.04
N GLY A 412 -3.50 -0.95 -17.72
CA GLY A 412 -4.67 -1.24 -18.55
C GLY A 412 -6.02 -1.16 -17.85
N ALA A 413 -6.05 -1.17 -16.50
CA ALA A 413 -7.27 -0.86 -15.74
C ALA A 413 -7.78 0.54 -16.09
N GLY A 414 -9.09 0.66 -16.31
CA GLY A 414 -9.75 1.94 -16.57
C GLY A 414 -9.96 2.77 -15.31
N THR A 415 -10.50 3.97 -15.50
CA THR A 415 -10.58 4.98 -14.43
C THR A 415 -11.73 4.75 -13.45
N GLY A 416 -12.72 3.93 -13.79
CA GLY A 416 -13.92 3.68 -12.99
C GLY A 416 -14.21 2.19 -12.74
N VAL A 417 -15.08 1.90 -11.78
CA VAL A 417 -15.58 0.55 -11.46
C VAL A 417 -16.26 -0.15 -12.65
N GLN A 418 -16.91 0.64 -13.53
CA GLN A 418 -17.61 0.17 -14.73
C GLN A 418 -16.72 0.16 -15.98
N SER A 419 -15.43 0.46 -15.85
CA SER A 419 -14.53 0.41 -17.01
C SER A 419 -14.46 -1.02 -17.52
N ASN A 420 -14.34 -1.17 -18.83
CA ASN A 420 -14.24 -2.44 -19.53
C ASN A 420 -13.34 -2.15 -20.74
N GLY A 421 -12.07 -1.90 -20.45
CA GLY A 421 -11.11 -1.37 -21.41
C GLY A 421 -10.79 -2.35 -22.54
N ASP A 422 -10.89 -3.64 -22.27
CA ASP A 422 -10.63 -4.74 -23.20
C ASP A 422 -11.89 -5.24 -23.93
N GLY A 423 -13.09 -4.87 -23.45
CA GLY A 423 -14.36 -5.17 -24.10
C GLY A 423 -14.88 -6.58 -23.84
N ASP A 424 -14.41 -7.26 -22.80
CA ASP A 424 -14.66 -8.68 -22.51
C ASP A 424 -15.99 -8.98 -21.78
N LEU A 425 -16.80 -7.93 -21.59
CA LEU A 425 -18.09 -7.89 -20.88
C LEU A 425 -17.99 -7.84 -19.36
N TYR A 426 -16.79 -7.85 -18.79
CA TYR A 426 -16.58 -7.79 -17.35
C TYR A 426 -15.96 -6.45 -16.99
N PRO A 427 -16.69 -5.62 -16.23
CA PRO A 427 -16.08 -4.42 -15.74
C PRO A 427 -14.93 -4.73 -14.79
N ASP A 428 -13.94 -3.84 -14.74
CA ASP A 428 -12.74 -3.94 -13.90
C ASP A 428 -13.01 -4.40 -12.45
N LEU A 429 -14.12 -3.96 -11.85
CA LEU A 429 -14.49 -4.40 -10.50
C LEU A 429 -14.87 -5.88 -10.41
N LEU A 430 -15.55 -6.44 -11.42
CA LEU A 430 -15.80 -7.88 -11.48
C LEU A 430 -14.51 -8.64 -11.70
N GLU A 431 -13.62 -8.12 -12.54
CA GLU A 431 -12.31 -8.74 -12.77
C GLU A 431 -11.52 -8.80 -11.46
N PHE A 432 -11.36 -7.67 -10.76
CA PHE A 432 -10.72 -7.64 -9.45
C PHE A 432 -11.38 -8.62 -8.45
N ALA A 433 -12.71 -8.61 -8.37
CA ALA A 433 -13.45 -9.41 -7.40
C ALA A 433 -13.42 -10.91 -7.68
N LEU A 434 -13.09 -11.32 -8.91
CA LEU A 434 -13.08 -12.70 -9.37
C LEU A 434 -11.68 -13.17 -9.80
N GLY A 435 -10.67 -12.30 -9.76
CA GLY A 435 -9.26 -12.60 -10.10
C GLY A 435 -8.92 -12.52 -11.59
N GLY A 436 -9.66 -11.73 -12.38
CA GLY A 436 -9.39 -11.41 -13.79
C GLY A 436 -8.33 -10.32 -13.99
N LEU A 437 -7.95 -10.10 -15.25
CA LEU A 437 -6.96 -9.11 -15.67
C LEU A 437 -7.57 -8.18 -16.75
N PRO A 438 -7.45 -6.84 -16.59
CA PRO A 438 -8.18 -5.84 -17.38
C PRO A 438 -7.71 -5.66 -18.81
N ASP A 439 -6.68 -6.40 -19.24
CA ASP A 439 -6.07 -6.31 -20.57
C ASP A 439 -6.10 -7.63 -21.34
N SER A 440 -6.67 -8.69 -20.76
CA SER A 440 -6.48 -10.05 -21.26
C SER A 440 -7.59 -10.50 -22.21
N GLY A 441 -8.81 -9.92 -22.13
CA GLY A 441 -10.02 -10.46 -22.75
C GLY A 441 -10.43 -11.84 -22.21
N ALA A 442 -9.67 -12.38 -21.26
CA ALA A 442 -9.88 -13.69 -20.69
C ALA A 442 -10.94 -13.56 -19.60
N SER A 443 -12.12 -14.12 -19.86
CA SER A 443 -13.19 -14.10 -18.88
C SER A 443 -12.71 -14.81 -17.60
N PRO A 444 -12.75 -14.17 -16.41
CA PRO A 444 -12.42 -14.85 -15.16
C PRO A 444 -13.39 -16.00 -14.81
N ILE A 445 -14.37 -16.29 -15.68
CA ILE A 445 -15.72 -16.77 -15.32
C ILE A 445 -16.06 -18.15 -15.87
N SER A 446 -15.13 -18.89 -16.47
CA SER A 446 -15.41 -20.31 -16.69
C SER A 446 -15.49 -21.10 -15.36
N SER A 447 -14.84 -20.62 -14.29
CA SER A 447 -14.83 -21.28 -12.97
C SER A 447 -15.11 -20.37 -11.77
N ALA A 448 -14.99 -19.04 -11.87
CA ALA A 448 -15.17 -18.15 -10.71
C ALA A 448 -16.62 -18.05 -10.21
N VAL A 449 -17.60 -18.15 -11.11
CA VAL A 449 -19.03 -18.12 -10.74
C VAL A 449 -19.75 -19.27 -11.44
N SER A 450 -20.42 -20.11 -10.66
CA SER A 450 -21.17 -21.25 -11.21
C SER A 450 -22.49 -21.45 -10.49
N LEU A 451 -23.48 -21.93 -11.22
CA LEU A 451 -24.74 -22.44 -10.66
C LEU A 451 -24.68 -23.96 -10.63
N VAL A 452 -24.81 -24.50 -9.43
CA VAL A 452 -24.72 -25.93 -9.16
C VAL A 452 -25.96 -26.41 -8.42
N GLU A 453 -26.33 -27.66 -8.65
CA GLU A 453 -27.28 -28.38 -7.82
C GLU A 453 -26.51 -29.12 -6.72
N VAL A 454 -26.80 -28.84 -5.45
CA VAL A 454 -26.26 -29.57 -4.30
C VAL A 454 -27.45 -30.03 -3.45
N ASP A 455 -27.60 -31.34 -3.27
CA ASP A 455 -28.68 -31.95 -2.47
C ASP A 455 -30.10 -31.50 -2.90
N GLY A 456 -30.30 -31.25 -4.20
CA GLY A 456 -31.57 -30.79 -4.76
C GLY A 456 -31.81 -29.29 -4.67
N GLU A 457 -30.87 -28.54 -4.07
CA GLU A 457 -30.90 -27.08 -4.02
C GLU A 457 -30.01 -26.43 -5.09
N VAL A 458 -30.57 -25.40 -5.72
CA VAL A 458 -29.86 -24.56 -6.67
C VAL A 458 -29.05 -23.54 -5.87
N SER A 459 -27.73 -23.59 -6.03
CA SER A 459 -26.79 -22.70 -5.34
C SER A 459 -25.89 -21.98 -6.34
N LEU A 460 -25.61 -20.71 -6.08
CA LEU A 460 -24.59 -19.96 -6.79
C LEU A 460 -23.30 -19.98 -5.97
N VAL A 461 -22.25 -20.51 -6.58
CA VAL A 461 -20.92 -20.68 -5.98
C VAL A 461 -19.99 -19.64 -6.58
N VAL A 462 -19.36 -18.84 -5.72
CA VAL A 462 -18.37 -17.82 -6.11
C VAL A 462 -17.01 -18.22 -5.54
N ASN A 463 -16.08 -18.56 -6.42
CA ASN A 463 -14.66 -18.69 -6.10
C ASN A 463 -14.04 -17.31 -6.22
N ARG A 464 -13.67 -16.71 -5.08
CA ARG A 464 -13.05 -15.38 -5.04
C ARG A 464 -11.56 -15.46 -4.70
N PRO A 465 -10.74 -14.48 -5.12
CA PRO A 465 -9.39 -14.33 -4.60
C PRO A 465 -9.37 -14.21 -3.07
N THR A 466 -8.35 -14.76 -2.43
CA THR A 466 -8.15 -14.64 -0.98
C THR A 466 -7.58 -13.27 -0.61
N GLY A 467 -7.89 -12.77 0.59
CA GLY A 467 -7.26 -11.56 1.15
C GLY A 467 -7.77 -10.21 0.61
N ILE A 468 -8.62 -10.19 -0.41
CA ILE A 468 -9.28 -8.97 -0.89
C ILE A 468 -10.25 -8.40 0.16
N SER A 469 -10.26 -7.08 0.30
CA SER A 469 -11.06 -6.33 1.27
C SER A 469 -11.87 -5.22 0.58
N GLY A 470 -12.83 -4.62 1.29
CA GLY A 470 -13.64 -3.51 0.77
C GLY A 470 -14.69 -3.91 -0.26
N LEU A 471 -14.96 -5.21 -0.42
CA LEU A 471 -15.98 -5.73 -1.34
C LEU A 471 -17.12 -6.42 -0.59
N THR A 472 -18.34 -6.22 -1.10
CA THR A 472 -19.52 -6.98 -0.72
C THR A 472 -20.02 -7.81 -1.90
N TYR A 473 -20.31 -9.08 -1.65
CA TYR A 473 -20.87 -10.02 -2.64
C TYR A 473 -22.32 -10.32 -2.29
N GLU A 474 -23.22 -10.05 -3.23
CA GLU A 474 -24.66 -10.30 -3.11
C GLU A 474 -25.12 -11.13 -4.32
N VAL A 475 -26.13 -11.97 -4.15
CA VAL A 475 -26.81 -12.59 -5.30
C VAL A 475 -28.15 -11.92 -5.49
N GLU A 476 -28.48 -11.64 -6.75
CA GLU A 476 -29.84 -11.27 -7.13
C GLU A 476 -30.49 -12.42 -7.88
N THR A 477 -31.75 -12.71 -7.57
CA THR A 477 -32.59 -13.67 -8.29
C THR A 477 -33.71 -12.97 -9.07
N SER A 478 -34.18 -13.62 -10.13
CA SER A 478 -35.27 -13.14 -10.96
C SER A 478 -36.07 -14.30 -11.56
N ALA A 479 -37.37 -14.11 -11.75
CA ALA A 479 -38.22 -15.08 -12.45
C ALA A 479 -38.36 -14.79 -13.95
N ASN A 480 -38.03 -13.57 -14.40
CA ASN A 480 -38.36 -13.07 -15.74
C ASN A 480 -37.32 -12.12 -16.34
N LEU A 481 -36.15 -11.97 -15.71
CA LEU A 481 -35.06 -11.03 -16.04
C LEU A 481 -35.40 -9.54 -15.96
N ALA A 482 -36.68 -9.17 -15.84
CA ALA A 482 -37.14 -7.78 -15.75
C ALA A 482 -37.04 -7.25 -14.31
N THR A 483 -37.35 -8.08 -13.32
CA THR A 483 -37.36 -7.71 -11.90
C THR A 483 -36.37 -8.57 -11.11
N TRP A 484 -35.47 -7.92 -10.38
CA TRP A 484 -34.41 -8.57 -9.60
C TRP A 484 -34.62 -8.34 -8.11
N GLN A 485 -34.35 -9.36 -7.30
CA GLN A 485 -34.45 -9.31 -5.84
C GLN A 485 -33.17 -9.85 -5.23
N THR A 486 -32.67 -9.20 -4.17
CA THR A 486 -31.49 -9.70 -3.45
C THR A 486 -31.87 -10.96 -2.66
N ALA A 487 -31.14 -12.04 -2.88
CA ALA A 487 -31.26 -13.30 -2.14
C ALA A 487 -30.41 -13.26 -0.85
N SER A 488 -30.62 -14.24 0.03
CA SER A 488 -29.84 -14.42 1.26
C SER A 488 -28.33 -14.39 1.00
N ALA A 489 -27.56 -13.81 1.93
CA ALA A 489 -26.11 -13.76 1.84
C ALA A 489 -25.48 -15.16 1.82
N GLY A 490 -24.34 -15.29 1.14
CA GLY A 490 -23.60 -16.55 1.07
C GLY A 490 -22.98 -16.94 2.41
N THR A 491 -22.78 -18.24 2.62
CA THR A 491 -22.13 -18.80 3.82
C THR A 491 -20.79 -19.46 3.43
N GLY A 492 -19.68 -19.17 4.12
CA GLY A 492 -18.39 -19.86 3.94
C GLY A 492 -17.15 -18.93 3.83
N SER A 493 -15.95 -19.52 3.79
CA SER A 493 -14.64 -18.82 3.78
C SER A 493 -13.90 -18.88 2.43
N ASN A 494 -14.64 -19.02 1.32
CA ASN A 494 -14.19 -19.36 -0.05
C ASN A 494 -14.27 -20.88 -0.34
N PRO A 495 -15.09 -21.31 -1.32
CA PRO A 495 -16.03 -20.48 -2.09
C PRO A 495 -17.13 -19.87 -1.22
N LEU A 496 -17.66 -18.72 -1.65
CA LEU A 496 -18.93 -18.21 -1.12
C LEU A 496 -20.06 -18.99 -1.78
N VAL A 497 -20.95 -19.58 -0.97
CA VAL A 497 -22.08 -20.37 -1.48
C VAL A 497 -23.39 -19.70 -1.09
N PHE A 498 -24.12 -19.23 -2.10
CA PHE A 498 -25.46 -18.68 -1.97
C PHE A 498 -26.47 -19.80 -2.23
N ARG A 499 -27.02 -20.36 -1.16
CA ARG A 499 -27.86 -21.57 -1.20
C ARG A 499 -29.32 -21.25 -1.44
N ASN A 500 -30.06 -22.28 -1.83
CA ASN A 500 -31.52 -22.28 -1.86
C ASN A 500 -32.12 -21.13 -2.70
N LEU A 501 -31.57 -20.92 -3.90
CA LEU A 501 -32.01 -19.85 -4.80
C LEU A 501 -33.40 -20.11 -5.40
N GLN A 502 -33.79 -21.37 -5.49
CA GLN A 502 -35.06 -21.79 -6.07
C GLN A 502 -36.28 -21.54 -5.16
N ASN A 503 -36.09 -21.31 -3.86
CA ASN A 503 -37.18 -20.98 -2.94
C ASN A 503 -37.21 -19.49 -2.54
N GLN A 504 -36.48 -18.63 -3.27
CA GLN A 504 -36.58 -17.19 -3.07
C GLN A 504 -37.95 -16.66 -3.51
N ALA A 505 -38.38 -15.54 -2.94
CA ALA A 505 -39.70 -14.98 -3.24
C ALA A 505 -39.87 -14.70 -4.75
N GLY A 506 -41.04 -15.04 -5.29
CA GLY A 506 -41.36 -14.83 -6.71
C GLY A 506 -40.72 -15.80 -7.70
N ILE A 507 -39.90 -16.75 -7.23
CA ILE A 507 -39.27 -17.78 -8.06
C ILE A 507 -40.11 -19.06 -8.06
N SER A 508 -40.33 -19.65 -9.24
CA SER A 508 -40.86 -21.01 -9.32
C SER A 508 -39.72 -21.99 -9.03
N GLY A 509 -39.86 -22.90 -8.07
CA GLY A 509 -38.77 -23.81 -7.67
C GLY A 509 -38.13 -24.64 -8.81
N ASP A 510 -38.77 -24.70 -9.97
CA ASP A 510 -38.27 -25.39 -11.16
C ASP A 510 -37.59 -24.49 -12.21
N ALA A 511 -37.72 -23.16 -12.14
CA ALA A 511 -37.04 -22.27 -13.08
C ALA A 511 -36.83 -20.88 -12.49
N GLY A 512 -35.68 -20.30 -12.80
CA GLY A 512 -35.36 -18.93 -12.41
C GLY A 512 -33.98 -18.51 -12.89
N PHE A 513 -33.63 -17.29 -12.51
CA PHE A 513 -32.39 -16.63 -12.87
C PHE A 513 -31.66 -16.15 -11.64
N ALA A 514 -30.34 -16.11 -11.71
CA ALA A 514 -29.49 -15.50 -10.71
C ALA A 514 -28.34 -14.73 -11.36
N ARG A 515 -27.88 -13.67 -10.72
CA ARG A 515 -26.63 -12.99 -11.06
C ARG A 515 -25.89 -12.59 -9.80
N LEU A 516 -24.57 -12.57 -9.89
CA LEU A 516 -23.72 -12.05 -8.82
C LEU A 516 -23.66 -10.53 -8.93
N ARG A 517 -23.78 -9.87 -7.80
CA ARG A 517 -23.54 -8.43 -7.63
C ARG A 517 -22.34 -8.24 -6.72
N VAL A 518 -21.39 -7.45 -7.18
CA VAL A 518 -20.23 -7.03 -6.39
C VAL A 518 -20.32 -5.54 -6.16
N ARG A 519 -20.05 -5.11 -4.93
CA ARG A 519 -20.10 -3.69 -4.54
C ARG A 519 -18.87 -3.26 -3.78
N THR A 520 -18.46 -2.01 -4.01
CA THR A 520 -17.66 -1.22 -3.06
C THR A 520 -18.60 -0.48 -2.12
N SER A 521 -18.08 0.45 -1.32
CA SER A 521 -18.90 1.36 -0.50
C SER A 521 -19.74 2.35 -1.31
N THR A 522 -19.39 2.61 -2.58
CA THR A 522 -20.00 3.67 -3.39
C THR A 522 -20.60 3.19 -4.72
N GLU A 523 -20.15 2.05 -5.24
CA GLU A 523 -20.49 1.59 -6.59
C GLU A 523 -20.78 0.08 -6.63
N SER A 524 -21.49 -0.38 -7.66
CA SER A 524 -21.80 -1.80 -7.84
C SER A 524 -21.84 -2.26 -9.29
N VAL A 525 -21.36 -3.47 -9.56
CA VAL A 525 -21.40 -4.18 -10.84
C VAL A 525 -22.14 -5.50 -10.69
N VAL A 526 -22.67 -6.03 -11.79
CA VAL A 526 -23.33 -7.35 -11.81
C VAL A 526 -22.80 -8.21 -12.94
N THR A 527 -22.73 -9.52 -12.72
CA THR A 527 -22.44 -10.47 -13.79
C THR A 527 -23.61 -10.53 -14.77
N LEU A 528 -23.36 -11.08 -15.95
CA LEU A 528 -24.43 -11.55 -16.82
C LEU A 528 -25.31 -12.58 -16.07
N PRO A 529 -26.63 -12.62 -16.35
CA PRO A 529 -27.55 -13.58 -15.75
C PRO A 529 -27.18 -15.02 -16.08
N PHE A 530 -27.33 -15.86 -15.08
CA PHE A 530 -27.40 -17.29 -15.22
C PHE A 530 -28.83 -17.75 -14.97
N GLY A 531 -29.20 -18.89 -15.55
CA GLY A 531 -30.51 -19.50 -15.36
C GLY A 531 -30.39 -20.94 -14.88
N TRP A 532 -31.47 -21.43 -14.30
CA TRP A 532 -31.69 -22.85 -14.10
C TRP A 532 -33.06 -23.29 -14.60
N LEU A 533 -33.14 -24.56 -14.98
CA LEU A 533 -34.37 -25.24 -15.36
C LEU A 533 -34.32 -26.66 -14.81
N ALA A 534 -35.14 -26.95 -13.82
CA ALA A 534 -35.38 -28.28 -13.31
C ALA A 534 -36.44 -28.98 -14.16
N THR A 535 -36.19 -30.23 -14.50
CA THR A 535 -37.12 -31.03 -15.29
C THR A 535 -37.14 -32.47 -14.79
N SER A 536 -38.34 -33.02 -14.68
CA SER A 536 -38.58 -34.37 -14.18
C SER A 536 -38.94 -35.34 -15.31
N PHE A 537 -38.43 -36.56 -15.24
CA PHE A 537 -38.66 -37.63 -16.22
C PHE A 537 -39.23 -38.85 -15.52
N THR A 538 -40.48 -39.17 -15.83
CA THR A 538 -41.11 -40.45 -15.48
C THR A 538 -40.82 -41.49 -16.57
N ALA A 539 -41.26 -42.73 -16.38
CA ALA A 539 -41.24 -43.75 -17.44
C ALA A 539 -41.91 -43.22 -18.73
N GLY A 540 -41.31 -43.53 -19.89
CA GLY A 540 -41.79 -43.08 -21.21
C GLY A 540 -40.76 -42.25 -21.99
N SER A 541 -41.21 -41.60 -23.06
CA SER A 541 -40.38 -40.76 -23.93
C SER A 541 -40.73 -39.28 -23.78
N ARG A 542 -39.71 -38.43 -23.65
CA ARG A 542 -39.85 -36.98 -23.54
C ARG A 542 -38.75 -36.29 -24.34
N THR A 543 -39.06 -35.14 -24.92
CA THR A 543 -38.06 -34.29 -25.56
C THR A 543 -37.59 -33.21 -24.59
N LEU A 544 -36.30 -32.92 -24.62
CA LEU A 544 -35.63 -31.93 -23.81
C LEU A 544 -34.88 -30.93 -24.69
N GLY A 545 -34.98 -29.65 -24.32
CA GLY A 545 -34.16 -28.58 -24.86
C GLY A 545 -33.09 -28.14 -23.86
N VAL A 546 -31.95 -27.68 -24.38
CA VAL A 546 -30.87 -27.08 -23.60
C VAL A 546 -30.88 -25.57 -23.86
N PRO A 547 -31.56 -24.76 -23.01
CA PRO A 547 -31.77 -23.34 -23.30
C PRO A 547 -30.54 -22.47 -22.97
N PHE A 548 -29.65 -22.94 -22.11
CA PHE A 548 -28.54 -22.16 -21.58
C PHE A 548 -27.24 -22.34 -22.37
N ARG A 549 -26.38 -21.33 -22.36
CA ARG A 549 -25.01 -21.44 -22.88
C ARG A 549 -24.01 -21.69 -21.75
N GLN A 550 -22.90 -22.33 -22.08
CA GLN A 550 -21.75 -22.36 -21.18
C GLN A 550 -21.21 -20.93 -21.00
N PRO A 551 -20.75 -20.55 -19.79
CA PRO A 551 -20.06 -19.28 -19.58
C PRO A 551 -18.91 -19.13 -20.57
N PRO A 552 -18.62 -17.90 -21.05
CA PRO A 552 -17.51 -17.70 -21.95
C PRO A 552 -16.19 -17.98 -21.26
N VAL A 553 -15.29 -18.60 -22.01
CA VAL A 553 -13.87 -18.75 -21.65
C VAL A 553 -13.06 -17.53 -22.08
N PHE A 554 -13.57 -16.77 -23.03
CA PHE A 554 -12.94 -15.57 -23.58
C PHE A 554 -14.01 -14.69 -24.22
N SER A 555 -13.91 -13.37 -24.10
CA SER A 555 -14.75 -12.43 -24.84
C SER A 555 -13.91 -11.22 -25.22
N SER A 556 -14.13 -10.63 -26.39
CA SER A 556 -13.29 -9.54 -26.85
C SER A 556 -13.89 -8.83 -28.05
N SER A 557 -13.29 -7.71 -28.46
CA SER A 557 -13.59 -7.03 -29.72
C SER A 557 -12.84 -7.66 -30.89
N VAL A 558 -13.50 -7.77 -32.03
CA VAL A 558 -12.91 -8.24 -33.28
C VAL A 558 -12.20 -7.08 -33.98
N VAL A 559 -10.92 -7.27 -34.31
CA VAL A 559 -10.10 -6.32 -35.06
C VAL A 559 -10.30 -6.51 -36.56
N SER A 560 -10.33 -7.76 -37.03
CA SER A 560 -10.61 -8.10 -38.43
C SER A 560 -11.12 -9.54 -38.55
N SER A 561 -11.84 -9.84 -39.62
CA SER A 561 -12.32 -11.18 -39.94
C SER A 561 -11.82 -11.64 -41.31
N THR A 562 -11.53 -12.94 -41.42
CA THR A 562 -11.29 -13.63 -42.69
C THR A 562 -12.20 -14.85 -42.79
N SER A 563 -12.16 -15.57 -43.91
CA SER A 563 -12.89 -16.84 -44.05
C SER A 563 -12.37 -17.96 -43.15
N ALA A 564 -11.18 -17.82 -42.56
CA ALA A 564 -10.51 -18.87 -41.78
C ALA A 564 -10.19 -18.45 -40.33
N SER A 565 -10.30 -17.17 -39.99
CA SER A 565 -9.92 -16.67 -38.67
C SER A 565 -10.63 -15.38 -38.29
N LEU A 566 -10.72 -15.15 -36.97
CA LEU A 566 -11.05 -13.86 -36.38
C LEU A 566 -9.82 -13.34 -35.64
N THR A 567 -9.34 -12.15 -35.97
CA THR A 567 -8.35 -11.44 -35.17
C THR A 567 -9.09 -10.62 -34.12
N VAL A 568 -8.76 -10.80 -32.85
CA VAL A 568 -9.40 -10.16 -31.70
C VAL A 568 -8.42 -9.26 -30.94
N THR A 569 -8.93 -8.39 -30.07
CA THR A 569 -8.12 -7.74 -29.04
C THR A 569 -7.75 -8.74 -27.94
N GLY A 570 -6.59 -8.58 -27.30
CA GLY A 570 -6.09 -9.56 -26.32
C GLY A 570 -5.46 -10.82 -26.94
N ASN A 571 -5.18 -11.81 -26.09
CA ASN A 571 -4.48 -13.04 -26.47
C ASN A 571 -5.23 -14.27 -25.92
N PRO A 572 -6.28 -14.75 -26.62
CA PRO A 572 -7.07 -15.89 -26.16
C PRO A 572 -6.20 -17.13 -25.95
N SER A 573 -6.18 -17.66 -24.72
CA SER A 573 -5.55 -18.93 -24.39
C SER A 573 -6.62 -20.02 -24.28
N LEU A 574 -6.94 -20.66 -25.40
CA LEU A 574 -7.88 -21.78 -25.43
C LEU A 574 -7.13 -23.10 -25.18
N PRO A 575 -7.74 -24.08 -24.46
CA PRO A 575 -7.15 -25.41 -24.30
C PRO A 575 -6.83 -26.09 -25.63
N VAL A 576 -5.82 -26.97 -25.61
CA VAL A 576 -5.56 -27.89 -26.73
C VAL A 576 -6.83 -28.70 -26.99
N ASP A 577 -7.23 -28.82 -28.25
CA ASP A 577 -8.48 -29.47 -28.70
C ASP A 577 -9.77 -28.81 -28.18
N PHE A 578 -9.75 -27.50 -27.93
CA PHE A 578 -10.95 -26.74 -27.57
C PHE A 578 -12.09 -26.98 -28.58
N GLN A 579 -13.24 -27.37 -28.05
CA GLN A 579 -14.47 -27.60 -28.81
C GLN A 579 -15.50 -26.56 -28.40
N GLY A 580 -15.65 -25.52 -29.21
CA GLY A 580 -16.58 -24.44 -28.92
C GLY A 580 -16.84 -23.54 -30.12
N TYR A 581 -17.48 -22.42 -29.85
CA TYR A 581 -17.89 -21.45 -30.85
C TYR A 581 -17.67 -20.03 -30.35
N ALA A 582 -17.46 -19.10 -31.28
CA ALA A 582 -17.55 -17.67 -31.06
C ALA A 582 -18.96 -17.20 -31.47
N GLU A 583 -19.62 -16.47 -30.58
CA GLU A 583 -20.89 -15.80 -30.84
C GLU A 583 -20.68 -14.29 -30.89
N VAL A 584 -21.20 -13.65 -31.93
CA VAL A 584 -21.20 -12.18 -32.03
C VAL A 584 -22.29 -11.65 -31.11
N ILE A 585 -21.94 -10.72 -30.23
CA ILE A 585 -22.84 -10.23 -29.16
C ILE A 585 -23.18 -8.75 -29.30
N SER A 586 -22.53 -8.02 -30.20
CA SER A 586 -22.81 -6.62 -30.51
C SER A 586 -22.71 -6.35 -32.01
N GLY A 587 -23.24 -5.20 -32.46
CA GLY A 587 -23.22 -4.80 -33.87
C GLY A 587 -24.30 -5.45 -34.74
N ALA A 588 -24.22 -5.23 -36.05
CA ALA A 588 -25.23 -5.64 -37.02
C ALA A 588 -25.36 -7.17 -37.19
N HIS A 589 -24.35 -7.92 -36.76
CA HIS A 589 -24.29 -9.38 -36.84
C HIS A 589 -24.50 -10.07 -35.49
N ALA A 590 -24.99 -9.35 -34.47
CA ALA A 590 -25.28 -9.93 -33.17
C ALA A 590 -26.20 -11.16 -33.30
N GLY A 591 -25.79 -12.26 -32.67
CA GLY A 591 -26.43 -13.56 -32.75
C GLY A 591 -25.76 -14.56 -33.70
N HIS A 592 -24.92 -14.08 -34.63
CA HIS A 592 -24.18 -14.94 -35.56
C HIS A 592 -23.13 -15.77 -34.82
N ARG A 593 -22.83 -16.97 -35.34
CA ARG A 593 -21.90 -17.92 -34.71
C ARG A 593 -20.91 -18.52 -35.70
N PHE A 594 -19.73 -18.82 -35.17
CA PHE A 594 -18.60 -19.39 -35.89
C PHE A 594 -17.92 -20.44 -35.03
N GLU A 595 -17.74 -21.64 -35.56
CA GLU A 595 -17.10 -22.74 -34.81
C GLU A 595 -15.60 -22.49 -34.69
N ILE A 596 -15.02 -22.78 -33.53
CA ILE A 596 -13.63 -22.49 -33.20
C ILE A 596 -12.87 -23.80 -33.03
N SER A 597 -11.73 -23.93 -33.72
CA SER A 597 -10.85 -25.11 -33.61
C SER A 597 -9.62 -24.85 -32.73
N GLY A 598 -9.39 -23.61 -32.30
CA GLY A 598 -8.28 -23.24 -31.42
C GLY A 598 -7.95 -21.75 -31.52
N SER A 599 -6.91 -21.34 -30.81
CA SER A 599 -6.35 -19.98 -30.86
C SER A 599 -4.83 -20.00 -31.02
N SER A 600 -4.27 -18.93 -31.57
CA SER A 600 -2.82 -18.68 -31.62
C SER A 600 -2.58 -17.17 -31.60
N GLY A 601 -1.93 -16.68 -30.53
CA GLY A 601 -1.83 -15.25 -30.29
C GLY A 601 -3.22 -14.60 -30.23
N ASN A 602 -3.38 -13.49 -30.94
CA ASN A 602 -4.65 -12.76 -31.05
C ASN A 602 -5.62 -13.32 -32.13
N SER A 603 -5.37 -14.52 -32.65
CA SER A 603 -6.17 -15.13 -33.71
C SER A 603 -6.97 -16.32 -33.19
N LEU A 604 -8.28 -16.31 -33.41
CA LEU A 604 -9.17 -17.45 -33.27
C LEU A 604 -9.31 -18.16 -34.61
N THR A 605 -9.04 -19.47 -34.66
CA THR A 605 -9.13 -20.25 -35.89
C THR A 605 -10.56 -20.76 -36.09
N LEU A 606 -11.16 -20.42 -37.24
CA LEU A 606 -12.50 -20.84 -37.60
C LEU A 606 -12.49 -22.23 -38.22
N LYS A 607 -13.46 -23.07 -37.82
CA LYS A 607 -13.68 -24.39 -38.40
C LYS A 607 -14.62 -24.29 -39.60
N SER A 608 -14.19 -24.80 -40.75
CA SER A 608 -15.02 -24.99 -41.94
C SER A 608 -15.94 -26.20 -41.76
N ASN A 609 -17.02 -26.04 -40.99
CA ASN A 609 -18.08 -27.04 -40.84
C ASN A 609 -19.45 -26.41 -41.12
N GLY A 610 -20.51 -27.22 -41.11
CA GLY A 610 -21.88 -26.76 -41.39
C GLY A 610 -22.47 -25.78 -40.36
N HIS A 611 -21.78 -25.47 -39.25
CA HIS A 611 -22.32 -24.58 -38.21
C HIS A 611 -21.73 -23.17 -38.27
N THR A 612 -20.71 -22.94 -39.10
CA THR A 612 -20.14 -21.63 -39.39
C THR A 612 -20.90 -20.97 -40.55
N ILE A 613 -21.40 -19.74 -40.36
CA ILE A 613 -22.04 -18.99 -41.44
C ILE A 613 -20.98 -18.57 -42.49
N LEU A 614 -21.27 -18.83 -43.78
CA LEU A 614 -20.40 -18.49 -44.90
C LEU A 614 -21.14 -17.64 -45.95
N PRO A 615 -20.51 -16.60 -46.52
CA PRO A 615 -19.17 -16.09 -46.17
C PRO A 615 -19.14 -15.46 -44.77
N VAL A 616 -17.97 -15.46 -44.12
CA VAL A 616 -17.77 -14.74 -42.85
C VAL A 616 -17.91 -13.24 -43.14
N PRO A 617 -18.87 -12.54 -42.51
CA PRO A 617 -19.05 -11.10 -42.72
C PRO A 617 -17.88 -10.29 -42.14
N ASP A 618 -17.80 -9.01 -42.49
CA ASP A 618 -16.91 -8.08 -41.79
C ASP A 618 -17.42 -7.89 -40.35
N LEU A 619 -16.61 -8.31 -39.38
CA LEU A 619 -16.94 -8.25 -37.97
C LEU A 619 -16.09 -7.21 -37.22
N ALA A 620 -15.27 -6.42 -37.91
CA ALA A 620 -14.43 -5.42 -37.27
C ALA A 620 -15.24 -4.47 -36.36
N GLY A 621 -14.76 -4.28 -35.13
CA GLY A 621 -15.42 -3.49 -34.09
C GLY A 621 -16.59 -4.19 -33.37
N SER A 622 -17.02 -5.37 -33.82
CA SER A 622 -18.03 -6.16 -33.11
C SER A 622 -17.40 -6.91 -31.95
N SER A 623 -18.16 -7.10 -30.87
CA SER A 623 -17.75 -7.92 -29.73
C SER A 623 -18.17 -9.37 -29.97
N VAL A 624 -17.32 -10.30 -29.56
CA VAL A 624 -17.56 -11.74 -29.59
C VAL A 624 -17.37 -12.38 -28.22
N SER A 625 -18.11 -13.45 -27.98
CA SER A 625 -18.00 -14.29 -26.79
C SER A 625 -17.71 -15.72 -27.22
N VAL A 626 -16.64 -16.31 -26.69
CA VAL A 626 -16.18 -17.68 -27.00
C VAL A 626 -16.58 -18.60 -25.85
N SER A 627 -17.42 -19.59 -26.15
CA SER A 627 -17.92 -20.56 -25.17
C SER A 627 -17.63 -21.99 -25.63
N ALA A 628 -17.38 -22.88 -24.66
CA ALA A 628 -17.34 -24.31 -24.92
C ALA A 628 -18.72 -24.84 -25.33
N HIS A 629 -18.73 -25.93 -26.10
CA HIS A 629 -19.95 -26.69 -26.34
C HIS A 629 -20.42 -27.40 -25.07
N HIS A 630 -21.74 -27.59 -24.96
CA HIS A 630 -22.27 -28.56 -24.00
C HIS A 630 -21.92 -29.98 -24.45
N THR A 631 -21.66 -30.86 -23.49
CA THR A 631 -21.44 -32.29 -23.76
C THR A 631 -22.53 -33.12 -23.10
N LEU A 632 -22.71 -34.34 -23.62
CA LEU A 632 -23.63 -35.32 -23.06
C LEU A 632 -23.39 -35.52 -21.56
N GLY A 633 -22.14 -35.73 -21.14
CA GLY A 633 -21.78 -35.93 -19.74
C GLY A 633 -22.00 -34.69 -18.86
N SER A 634 -21.86 -33.49 -19.41
CA SER A 634 -22.08 -32.23 -18.65
C SER A 634 -23.55 -31.98 -18.32
N ILE A 635 -24.47 -32.45 -19.17
CA ILE A 635 -25.92 -32.22 -19.01
C ILE A 635 -26.61 -33.43 -18.38
N PHE A 636 -26.20 -34.64 -18.77
CA PHE A 636 -26.80 -35.90 -18.35
C PHE A 636 -25.84 -36.64 -17.42
N ALA A 637 -25.67 -36.10 -16.22
CA ALA A 637 -24.82 -36.70 -15.20
C ALA A 637 -25.29 -38.13 -14.87
N LYS A 638 -24.36 -39.09 -14.91
CA LYS A 638 -24.64 -40.53 -14.95
C LYS A 638 -25.45 -41.00 -13.74
N GLU A 639 -25.21 -40.40 -12.58
CA GLU A 639 -25.84 -40.69 -11.29
C GLU A 639 -27.34 -40.35 -11.25
N LYS A 640 -27.86 -39.53 -12.18
CA LYS A 640 -29.29 -39.19 -12.25
C LYS A 640 -30.07 -40.18 -13.13
N PHE A 641 -29.39 -41.06 -13.85
CA PHE A 641 -29.96 -41.99 -14.83
C PHE A 641 -29.72 -43.45 -14.43
N LEU A 642 -30.62 -44.33 -14.87
CA LEU A 642 -30.54 -45.76 -14.65
C LEU A 642 -29.59 -46.39 -15.66
N GLY A 643 -28.49 -46.95 -15.16
CA GLY A 643 -27.60 -47.79 -15.95
C GLY A 643 -27.99 -49.27 -15.93
N SER A 644 -27.74 -49.99 -17.02
CA SER A 644 -27.92 -51.46 -17.08
C SER A 644 -26.93 -52.13 -18.04
N THR A 645 -26.67 -53.42 -17.85
CA THR A 645 -25.98 -54.26 -18.85
C THR A 645 -26.89 -54.60 -20.04
N ASN A 646 -28.21 -54.48 -19.88
CA ASN A 646 -29.22 -54.68 -20.91
C ASN A 646 -29.71 -53.32 -21.45
N PRO A 647 -29.50 -53.00 -22.74
CA PRO A 647 -29.97 -51.73 -23.33
C PRO A 647 -31.48 -51.47 -23.19
N ALA A 648 -32.32 -52.51 -23.11
CA ALA A 648 -33.76 -52.34 -22.92
C ALA A 648 -34.16 -51.86 -21.52
N GLU A 649 -33.26 -52.02 -20.55
CA GLU A 649 -33.45 -51.67 -19.13
C GLU A 649 -32.65 -50.43 -18.72
N ALA A 650 -31.84 -49.87 -19.63
CA ALA A 650 -31.06 -48.66 -19.39
C ALA A 650 -31.82 -47.40 -19.87
N ASP A 651 -31.53 -46.27 -19.24
CA ASP A 651 -31.92 -44.97 -19.79
C ASP A 651 -31.26 -44.73 -21.15
N GLN A 652 -32.04 -44.14 -22.06
CA GLN A 652 -31.65 -43.92 -23.43
C GLN A 652 -31.75 -42.44 -23.81
N LEU A 653 -30.71 -41.93 -24.47
CA LEU A 653 -30.69 -40.62 -25.11
C LEU A 653 -30.63 -40.80 -26.64
N GLN A 654 -31.44 -40.06 -27.37
CA GLN A 654 -31.45 -40.08 -28.83
C GLN A 654 -31.25 -38.67 -29.40
N PHE A 655 -30.38 -38.59 -30.38
CA PHE A 655 -30.06 -37.37 -31.12
C PHE A 655 -30.36 -37.59 -32.59
N TYR A 656 -31.04 -36.66 -33.25
CA TYR A 656 -31.31 -36.80 -34.67
C TYR A 656 -30.09 -36.37 -35.50
N SER A 657 -29.68 -37.19 -36.47
CA SER A 657 -28.58 -36.91 -37.38
C SER A 657 -29.00 -37.18 -38.82
N ASN A 658 -28.70 -36.23 -39.71
CA ASN A 658 -28.95 -36.35 -41.14
C ASN A 658 -27.66 -36.57 -41.96
N THR A 659 -26.55 -36.92 -41.31
CA THR A 659 -25.23 -37.05 -41.94
C THR A 659 -24.77 -38.51 -42.11
N GLY A 660 -25.61 -39.49 -41.76
CA GLY A 660 -25.33 -40.93 -41.96
C GLY A 660 -25.93 -41.52 -43.24
N PRO A 661 -25.54 -42.75 -43.66
CA PRO A 661 -26.03 -43.34 -44.91
C PRO A 661 -27.52 -43.72 -44.83
N GLY A 662 -28.39 -43.09 -45.63
CA GLY A 662 -29.81 -43.50 -45.81
C GLY A 662 -30.94 -42.49 -45.45
N THR A 663 -30.64 -41.19 -45.27
CA THR A 663 -31.52 -40.11 -44.75
C THR A 663 -31.77 -40.17 -43.23
N GLY A 664 -32.20 -39.04 -42.65
CA GLY A 664 -32.00 -38.75 -41.24
C GLY A 664 -32.50 -39.80 -40.25
N GLN A 665 -31.61 -40.16 -39.33
CA GLN A 665 -31.72 -41.26 -38.38
C GLN A 665 -31.51 -40.74 -36.95
N PHE A 666 -32.08 -41.45 -35.97
CA PHE A 666 -31.74 -41.22 -34.57
C PHE A 666 -30.43 -41.96 -34.24
N LEU A 667 -29.47 -41.24 -33.66
CA LEU A 667 -28.30 -41.77 -33.00
C LEU A 667 -28.67 -42.12 -31.56
N LEU A 668 -28.50 -43.38 -31.19
CA LEU A 668 -28.92 -43.92 -29.89
C LEU A 668 -27.72 -44.06 -28.96
N TYR A 669 -27.88 -43.53 -27.75
CA TYR A 669 -26.93 -43.63 -26.65
C TYR A 669 -27.62 -44.24 -25.43
N TYR A 670 -26.92 -45.13 -24.74
CA TYR A 670 -27.41 -45.83 -23.55
C TYR A 670 -26.42 -45.64 -22.41
N LEU A 671 -26.91 -45.59 -21.17
CA LEU A 671 -26.07 -45.69 -19.99
C LEU A 671 -25.80 -47.17 -19.68
N LEU A 672 -24.73 -47.72 -20.24
CA LEU A 672 -24.42 -49.16 -20.13
C LEU A 672 -23.28 -49.42 -19.15
N ASP A 673 -23.26 -50.62 -18.57
CA ASP A 673 -22.12 -51.10 -17.78
C ASP A 673 -20.85 -51.15 -18.66
N ALA A 674 -19.70 -50.87 -18.04
CA ALA A 674 -18.42 -51.04 -18.70
C ALA A 674 -18.07 -52.54 -18.77
N ARG A 675 -17.39 -52.95 -19.83
CA ARG A 675 -16.97 -54.36 -20.03
C ARG A 675 -16.11 -54.84 -18.82
N PRO A 676 -15.90 -56.16 -18.64
CA PRO A 676 -15.21 -56.70 -17.46
C PRO A 676 -13.93 -55.92 -17.11
N GLY A 677 -13.86 -55.37 -15.90
CA GLY A 677 -12.72 -54.59 -15.39
C GLY A 677 -12.99 -53.12 -15.03
N ASN A 678 -14.21 -52.60 -15.23
CA ASN A 678 -14.58 -51.25 -14.81
C ASN A 678 -15.95 -51.26 -14.12
N ALA A 679 -16.03 -50.70 -12.91
CA ALA A 679 -17.22 -50.73 -12.05
C ALA A 679 -18.21 -49.57 -12.27
N THR A 680 -18.02 -48.76 -13.32
CA THR A 680 -18.83 -47.54 -13.55
C THR A 680 -19.54 -47.56 -14.90
N HIS A 681 -20.83 -47.20 -14.90
CA HIS A 681 -21.62 -47.03 -16.11
C HIS A 681 -21.07 -45.90 -16.99
N GLN A 682 -21.16 -46.07 -18.31
CA GLN A 682 -20.70 -45.09 -19.29
C GLN A 682 -21.78 -44.83 -20.34
N TRP A 683 -21.82 -43.59 -20.84
CA TRP A 683 -22.64 -43.27 -21.99
C TRP A 683 -22.02 -43.93 -23.22
N ARG A 684 -22.77 -44.78 -23.93
CA ARG A 684 -22.24 -45.57 -25.06
C ARG A 684 -23.19 -45.51 -26.23
N ALA A 685 -22.63 -45.38 -27.44
CA ALA A 685 -23.40 -45.47 -28.67
C ALA A 685 -23.84 -46.92 -28.92
N PHE A 686 -25.01 -47.11 -29.55
CA PHE A 686 -25.59 -48.43 -29.83
C PHE A 686 -24.74 -49.32 -30.75
N LEU A 687 -24.01 -48.73 -31.71
CA LEU A 687 -23.19 -49.48 -32.66
C LEU A 687 -21.86 -49.96 -32.03
N PRO A 688 -21.29 -51.11 -32.47
CA PRO A 688 -20.13 -51.72 -31.81
C PRO A 688 -18.89 -50.81 -31.90
N GLY A 689 -18.23 -50.56 -30.77
CA GLY A 689 -16.92 -49.88 -30.72
C GLY A 689 -16.88 -48.53 -30.00
N GLY A 690 -18.01 -47.94 -29.62
CA GLY A 690 -18.03 -46.68 -28.86
C GLY A 690 -17.56 -46.89 -27.41
N GLY A 691 -16.39 -46.35 -27.06
CA GLY A 691 -16.00 -46.12 -25.66
C GLY A 691 -16.91 -45.09 -24.99
N ASP A 692 -16.49 -44.51 -23.86
CA ASP A 692 -17.27 -43.48 -23.18
C ASP A 692 -17.57 -42.28 -24.12
N GLN A 693 -18.85 -41.98 -24.30
CA GLN A 693 -19.40 -40.92 -25.14
C GLN A 693 -19.77 -39.67 -24.34
N SER A 694 -19.34 -39.56 -23.08
CA SER A 694 -19.61 -38.37 -22.25
C SER A 694 -19.15 -37.06 -22.90
N ASN A 695 -18.16 -37.10 -23.80
CA ASN A 695 -17.66 -35.94 -24.55
C ASN A 695 -18.41 -35.66 -25.87
N LYS A 696 -19.50 -36.38 -26.19
CA LYS A 696 -20.34 -36.05 -27.36
C LYS A 696 -20.88 -34.63 -27.21
N ILE A 697 -20.54 -33.75 -28.15
CA ILE A 697 -21.11 -32.40 -28.25
C ILE A 697 -22.64 -32.49 -28.41
N ILE A 698 -23.33 -31.62 -27.69
CA ILE A 698 -24.72 -31.26 -27.94
C ILE A 698 -24.68 -29.89 -28.61
N ALA A 699 -24.93 -29.86 -29.91
CA ALA A 699 -24.86 -28.65 -30.68
C ALA A 699 -25.97 -27.68 -30.22
N PRO A 700 -25.73 -26.35 -30.25
CA PRO A 700 -26.77 -25.37 -29.98
C PRO A 700 -28.02 -25.61 -30.84
N GLY A 701 -29.19 -25.65 -30.19
CA GLY A 701 -30.47 -25.93 -30.84
C GLY A 701 -30.78 -27.42 -31.07
N GLU A 702 -29.84 -28.33 -30.81
CA GLU A 702 -30.06 -29.79 -30.90
C GLU A 702 -30.99 -30.27 -29.77
N GLY A 703 -32.17 -30.76 -30.13
CA GLY A 703 -33.09 -31.40 -29.19
C GLY A 703 -32.64 -32.80 -28.79
N VAL A 704 -32.88 -33.17 -27.53
CA VAL A 704 -32.54 -34.50 -27.00
C VAL A 704 -33.82 -35.27 -26.69
N PHE A 705 -33.97 -36.47 -27.23
CA PHE A 705 -35.05 -37.37 -26.85
C PHE A 705 -34.55 -38.29 -25.74
N VAL A 706 -35.21 -38.20 -24.59
CA VAL A 706 -34.94 -39.04 -23.42
C VAL A 706 -36.01 -40.13 -23.37
N LYS A 707 -35.59 -41.39 -23.25
CA LYS A 707 -36.49 -42.52 -23.00
C LYS A 707 -36.07 -43.22 -21.71
N ARG A 708 -37.00 -43.26 -20.75
CA ARG A 708 -36.84 -43.94 -19.47
C ARG A 708 -37.59 -45.27 -19.47
N PRO A 709 -36.96 -46.39 -19.04
CA PRO A 709 -37.61 -47.70 -18.97
C PRO A 709 -38.87 -47.71 -18.10
N ALA A 710 -39.73 -48.71 -18.33
CA ALA A 710 -40.90 -48.93 -17.47
C ALA A 710 -40.46 -49.35 -16.06
N ASN A 711 -41.24 -48.95 -15.05
CA ASN A 711 -41.02 -49.28 -13.62
C ASN A 711 -39.79 -48.64 -12.94
N VAL A 712 -39.24 -47.57 -13.51
CA VAL A 712 -38.15 -46.78 -12.90
C VAL A 712 -38.74 -45.56 -12.18
N SER A 713 -38.13 -45.18 -11.05
CA SER A 713 -38.47 -43.94 -10.34
C SER A 713 -38.21 -42.70 -11.21
N THR A 714 -38.93 -41.62 -10.89
CA THR A 714 -38.77 -40.32 -11.54
C THR A 714 -37.35 -39.82 -11.37
N ALA A 715 -36.66 -39.51 -12.47
CA ALA A 715 -35.44 -38.70 -12.42
C ALA A 715 -35.78 -37.22 -12.43
N ARG A 716 -34.93 -36.41 -11.80
CA ARG A 716 -34.94 -34.95 -11.93
C ARG A 716 -33.54 -34.53 -12.33
N ILE A 717 -33.43 -33.68 -13.35
CA ILE A 717 -32.19 -32.99 -13.67
C ILE A 717 -32.42 -31.49 -13.52
N VAL A 718 -31.37 -30.78 -13.13
CA VAL A 718 -31.33 -29.32 -13.15
C VAL A 718 -30.32 -28.90 -14.21
N LEU A 719 -30.81 -28.24 -15.25
CA LEU A 719 -29.97 -27.59 -16.25
C LEU A 719 -29.57 -26.23 -15.72
N THR A 720 -28.30 -25.87 -15.81
CA THR A 720 -27.79 -24.54 -15.45
C THR A 720 -26.93 -23.97 -16.58
N GLY A 721 -26.80 -22.65 -16.62
CA GLY A 721 -25.86 -21.98 -17.51
C GLY A 721 -26.14 -20.50 -17.65
N GLN A 722 -25.36 -19.82 -18.48
CA GLN A 722 -25.53 -18.41 -18.75
C GLN A 722 -26.70 -18.17 -19.71
N VAL A 723 -27.39 -17.05 -19.54
CA VAL A 723 -28.50 -16.62 -20.40
C VAL A 723 -27.96 -15.80 -21.58
N ARG A 724 -28.67 -15.85 -22.70
CA ARG A 724 -28.39 -15.01 -23.88
C ARG A 724 -29.07 -13.65 -23.71
N ALA A 725 -28.36 -12.59 -24.05
CA ALA A 725 -28.92 -11.23 -24.07
C ALA A 725 -29.30 -10.77 -25.49
N ASN A 726 -28.85 -11.49 -26.51
CA ASN A 726 -29.02 -11.21 -27.92
C ASN A 726 -29.90 -12.26 -28.60
N ALA A 727 -30.52 -11.88 -29.71
CA ALA A 727 -31.20 -12.82 -30.59
C ALA A 727 -30.22 -13.89 -31.06
N PHE A 728 -30.67 -15.14 -31.14
CA PHE A 728 -29.86 -16.24 -31.66
C PHE A 728 -30.08 -16.38 -33.16
N VAL A 729 -28.98 -16.40 -33.94
CA VAL A 729 -29.03 -16.60 -35.39
C VAL A 729 -28.18 -17.82 -35.74
N GLN A 730 -28.83 -18.87 -36.23
CA GLN A 730 -28.16 -20.06 -36.73
C GLN A 730 -28.63 -20.35 -38.16
N PRO A 731 -27.70 -20.54 -39.12
CA PRO A 731 -28.04 -21.08 -40.41
C PRO A 731 -28.66 -22.47 -40.23
N LEU A 732 -29.93 -22.64 -40.61
CA LEU A 732 -30.56 -23.95 -40.59
C LEU A 732 -29.88 -24.84 -41.64
N GLN A 733 -29.20 -25.88 -41.19
CA GLN A 733 -28.66 -26.91 -42.07
C GLN A 733 -29.68 -28.02 -42.29
N PRO A 734 -29.64 -28.72 -43.44
CA PRO A 734 -30.42 -29.94 -43.64
C PRO A 734 -30.14 -30.95 -42.51
N GLY A 735 -31.16 -31.25 -41.70
CA GLY A 735 -31.04 -32.19 -40.58
C GLY A 735 -30.97 -31.60 -39.18
N VAL A 736 -30.99 -30.27 -39.03
CA VAL A 736 -31.17 -29.64 -37.72
C VAL A 736 -32.55 -29.99 -37.18
N ASN A 737 -32.61 -30.64 -36.02
CA ASN A 737 -33.85 -30.98 -35.35
C ASN A 737 -34.19 -29.95 -34.27
N LEU A 738 -35.25 -29.18 -34.51
CA LEU A 738 -35.79 -28.20 -33.54
C LEU A 738 -36.78 -28.82 -32.54
N ALA A 739 -37.06 -30.12 -32.62
CA ALA A 739 -37.96 -30.78 -31.69
C ALA A 739 -37.42 -30.67 -30.27
N GLY A 740 -38.17 -30.00 -29.40
CA GLY A 740 -37.78 -29.73 -28.02
C GLY A 740 -36.78 -28.59 -27.85
N SER A 741 -36.43 -27.83 -28.90
CA SER A 741 -35.73 -26.57 -28.70
C SER A 741 -36.66 -25.61 -27.96
N ALA A 742 -36.19 -25.07 -26.84
CA ALA A 742 -36.90 -24.03 -26.12
C ALA A 742 -36.65 -22.69 -26.85
N PHE A 743 -37.47 -22.35 -27.84
CA PHE A 743 -37.57 -20.97 -28.33
C PHE A 743 -38.94 -20.39 -27.94
N PRO A 744 -39.01 -19.30 -27.15
CA PRO A 744 -37.96 -18.66 -26.34
C PRO A 744 -38.30 -18.53 -24.85
N LEU A 745 -37.25 -18.48 -24.03
CA LEU A 745 -37.10 -17.45 -23.00
C LEU A 745 -35.99 -16.51 -23.47
#